data_AF-D0LXN1-F1
#
_entry.id   AF-D0LXN1-F1
#
_cell.length_a   1.000
_cell.length_b   1.000
_cell.length_c   1.000
_cell.angle_alpha   90.00
_cell.angle_beta   90.00
_cell.angle_gamma   90.00
#
_symmetry.space_group_name_H-M   'P 1'
#
loop_
_entity.id
_entity.type
_entity.pdbx_description
1 polymer ?
#
loop_
_entity_poly.entity_id
_entity_poly.type
_entity_poly.pdbx_seq_one_letter_code
_entity_poly.pdbx_strand_id
1 'polypeptide(L)'
;MRHIRAGVGFVWRAVAVALLFAAGACIDDGSVLCPGADGIRCPASLVCTADGTGCRIPGSSCGDGVVEPGEGEVCDDGNVESGDGCRGDCASNERCGNGTVDAISDNTAGFEECDAGELNSDDIGLCTLDCTLNCGDGEHDYLEECDDAVFDSICLDYGFDWGATACTRCVADLDDCGRIDWERSSDVAGIGVLNAVWGLGPGLLFAAGANDDGTRDAIVRYDPARNLWVSAGAPTRAGAFHGIWGLGDDEVYFVGELGRVLLYDGVGWQALETGVEYALRAVWGSYLKGEALLFAAGDSAAILRYDGRTWRDEALPAELPDDARIAALWGSSPRDVYAVGGAGLILHYDGERWVREAAGLTGADLRDIWGSEGEVFAVGSEGVVLHYDSDGWTIMDEVRGPDTNLPESRPMPTLYAVWGSAPDHVVAVGDQLTMLVYDGNSWSRLNSATDALVRDLWGLREFGLLGVGERDQVFRHYGWSRPSRLARPLFAEIIDLWGRASDDILALTSREPFLIHFDGTEWRALEENHPELMILLPDKDDGTTPLRDMWGDAEGVIHAVGDDSLILRYQPGEGWTQVALDASVPRRGLNSVWGTEAGELYAVGEAVEGEPALILHYDGSAWTQMSNGATATLHSVWAHDKRAFAVGENGTILTYAAEDGGIWTHMNSPTREPLYGVWGAGQGLVRVVGAEGTLLVYAPSTGWAHVEAPSVGAEDLYAIWGSDAEHVFAVGAEGTLLFDNGDDGWTPVRVGTDRTLRSVWGVRSTGNHLRAVMVGGDAGAFDHLFITDSSTFP
;
A
#
# COMPACT_ATOMS: atom_id res chain seq x y z
N MET A 1 -60.52 -6.18 36.50
CA MET A 1 -60.45 -5.85 37.94
C MET A 1 -59.51 -4.68 38.10
N ARG A 2 -60.01 -3.58 38.72
CA ARG A 2 -59.34 -2.55 39.56
C ARG A 2 -57.88 -2.18 39.24
N HIS A 3 -57.42 -0.94 39.16
CA HIS A 3 -57.91 0.44 39.40
C HIS A 3 -56.59 1.27 39.31
N ILE A 4 -56.47 2.39 38.60
CA ILE A 4 -56.61 3.80 39.08
C ILE A 4 -55.90 4.61 37.98
N ARG A 5 -56.64 5.40 37.18
CA ARG A 5 -56.84 6.87 37.31
C ARG A 5 -55.53 7.64 37.13
N ALA A 6 -55.43 8.76 36.42
CA ALA A 6 -56.31 9.71 35.74
C ALA A 6 -55.41 10.97 35.67
N GLY A 7 -55.42 11.83 34.67
CA GLY A 7 -56.27 11.98 33.51
C GLY A 7 -56.25 13.44 33.08
N VAL A 8 -56.86 13.65 31.90
CA VAL A 8 -57.61 14.84 31.49
C VAL A 8 -56.80 16.14 31.33
N GLY A 9 -56.71 16.76 30.17
CA GLY A 9 -57.48 16.66 28.94
C GLY A 9 -58.02 18.03 28.53
N PHE A 10 -58.29 18.16 27.22
CA PHE A 10 -59.24 19.08 26.59
C PHE A 10 -58.78 20.54 26.37
N VAL A 11 -58.96 21.23 25.22
CA VAL A 11 -59.55 20.85 23.91
C VAL A 11 -59.49 22.03 22.88
N TRP A 12 -59.29 21.69 21.59
CA TRP A 12 -59.87 22.22 20.31
C TRP A 12 -59.36 23.54 19.66
N ARG A 13 -58.77 23.43 18.44
CA ARG A 13 -59.31 23.64 17.05
C ARG A 13 -59.41 25.14 16.68
N ALA A 14 -59.05 25.66 15.49
CA ALA A 14 -58.77 25.12 14.16
C ALA A 14 -58.33 26.28 13.21
N VAL A 15 -57.47 26.00 12.20
CA VAL A 15 -57.41 26.56 10.81
C VAL A 15 -56.96 28.03 10.64
N ALA A 16 -56.17 28.48 9.66
CA ALA A 16 -55.15 27.97 8.73
C ALA A 16 -54.54 29.21 7.99
N VAL A 17 -53.45 29.01 7.23
CA VAL A 17 -53.00 29.75 6.03
C VAL A 17 -51.79 30.74 6.13
N ALA A 18 -50.72 30.32 5.42
CA ALA A 18 -49.74 31.04 4.56
C ALA A 18 -48.59 31.90 5.12
N LEU A 19 -47.37 31.34 4.99
CA LEU A 19 -46.19 31.82 4.22
C LEU A 19 -45.87 33.33 4.15
N LEU A 20 -44.73 33.75 4.73
CA LEU A 20 -43.53 34.31 4.06
C LEU A 20 -42.57 34.99 5.07
N PHE A 21 -41.32 34.49 5.10
CA PHE A 21 -40.02 35.11 5.37
C PHE A 21 -39.89 36.37 6.26
N ALA A 22 -39.09 36.27 7.32
CA ALA A 22 -37.81 36.98 7.44
C ALA A 22 -37.09 36.55 8.74
N ALA A 23 -35.77 36.37 8.64
CA ALA A 23 -34.88 35.97 9.71
C ALA A 23 -35.01 36.88 10.96
N GLY A 24 -35.68 36.38 12.00
CA GLY A 24 -35.55 36.90 13.36
C GLY A 24 -34.40 36.18 14.04
N ALA A 25 -33.15 36.57 13.70
CA ALA A 25 -32.04 36.34 14.60
C ALA A 25 -32.38 37.04 15.93
N CYS A 26 -32.16 36.35 17.05
CA CYS A 26 -32.46 36.83 18.38
C CYS A 26 -31.82 38.21 18.62
N ILE A 27 -32.63 39.28 18.66
CA ILE A 27 -32.16 40.59 19.12
C ILE A 27 -32.10 40.49 20.64
N ASP A 28 -30.88 40.51 21.19
CA ASP A 28 -30.64 40.56 22.63
C ASP A 28 -31.15 41.91 23.19
N ASP A 29 -31.82 41.87 24.34
CA ASP A 29 -32.53 43.01 24.92
C ASP A 29 -31.48 43.98 25.52
N GLY A 30 -30.93 44.87 24.68
CA GLY A 30 -29.89 45.83 25.06
C GLY A 30 -28.89 46.23 23.97
N SER A 31 -29.03 45.74 22.73
CA SER A 31 -28.13 46.12 21.63
C SER A 31 -28.20 47.62 21.26
N VAL A 32 -27.06 48.27 21.05
CA VAL A 32 -26.95 49.69 20.65
C VAL A 32 -26.66 49.82 19.15
N LEU A 33 -27.38 50.69 18.46
CA LEU A 33 -27.13 50.99 17.03
C LEU A 33 -26.05 52.07 16.91
N CYS A 34 -25.00 51.80 16.13
CA CYS A 34 -23.88 52.73 16.00
C CYS A 34 -24.19 53.90 15.06
N PRO A 35 -23.85 55.14 15.44
CA PRO A 35 -24.07 56.32 14.61
C PRO A 35 -22.96 56.44 13.56
N GLY A 36 -23.23 56.12 12.30
CA GLY A 36 -22.29 56.36 11.20
C GLY A 36 -22.27 55.30 10.10
N ALA A 37 -22.50 54.03 10.43
CA ALA A 37 -22.52 52.92 9.48
C ALA A 37 -23.92 52.30 9.31
N ASP A 38 -24.26 51.91 8.08
CA ASP A 38 -25.55 51.32 7.73
C ASP A 38 -25.71 49.91 8.36
N GLY A 39 -26.28 49.86 9.56
CA GLY A 39 -26.87 48.63 10.11
C GLY A 39 -26.10 47.90 11.20
N ILE A 40 -24.96 48.42 11.69
CA ILE A 40 -24.16 47.78 12.74
C ILE A 40 -24.81 47.97 14.12
N ARG A 41 -25.04 46.86 14.82
CA ARG A 41 -25.57 46.81 16.19
C ARG A 41 -24.60 46.10 17.11
N CYS A 42 -24.15 46.78 18.16
CA CYS A 42 -23.33 46.18 19.20
C CYS A 42 -24.19 45.49 20.25
N PRO A 43 -23.82 44.27 20.70
CA PRO A 43 -24.42 43.62 21.86
C PRO A 43 -24.36 44.50 23.11
N ALA A 44 -25.23 44.24 24.09
CA ALA A 44 -25.38 45.07 25.30
C ALA A 44 -24.09 45.22 26.14
N SER A 45 -23.10 44.35 25.94
CA SER A 45 -21.79 44.36 26.62
C SER A 45 -20.71 45.17 25.88
N LEU A 46 -20.99 45.74 24.71
CA LEU A 46 -20.03 46.47 23.86
C LEU A 46 -20.53 47.88 23.54
N VAL A 47 -19.60 48.79 23.21
CA VAL A 47 -19.88 50.15 22.74
C VAL A 47 -19.40 50.31 21.30
N CYS A 48 -19.95 51.28 20.57
CA CYS A 48 -19.54 51.56 19.21
C CYS A 48 -18.11 52.12 19.15
N THR A 49 -17.39 51.77 18.09
CA THR A 49 -16.17 52.48 17.70
C THR A 49 -16.47 53.93 17.32
N ALA A 50 -15.46 54.80 17.38
CA ALA A 50 -15.65 56.23 17.14
C ALA A 50 -16.01 56.55 15.68
N ASP A 51 -15.50 55.76 14.74
CA ASP A 51 -15.85 55.85 13.31
C ASP A 51 -17.21 55.20 12.98
N GLY A 52 -17.76 54.43 13.92
CA GLY A 52 -19.04 53.75 13.82
C GLY A 52 -19.04 52.47 12.98
N THR A 53 -17.88 51.95 12.55
CA THR A 53 -17.75 50.75 11.71
C THR A 53 -17.68 49.44 12.50
N GLY A 54 -17.54 49.50 13.83
CA GLY A 54 -17.38 48.30 14.65
C GLY A 54 -17.88 48.43 16.10
N CYS A 55 -17.57 47.40 16.89
CA CYS A 55 -17.92 47.31 18.31
C CYS A 55 -16.66 47.05 19.13
N ARG A 56 -16.43 47.89 20.14
CA ARG A 56 -15.29 47.80 21.06
C ARG A 56 -15.73 47.57 22.51
N ILE A 57 -14.80 47.11 23.34
CA ILE A 57 -15.05 46.84 24.75
C ILE A 57 -15.20 48.18 25.50
N PRO A 58 -16.21 48.34 26.39
CA PRO A 58 -16.36 49.57 27.16
C PRO A 58 -15.15 49.80 28.07
N GLY A 59 -14.44 50.92 27.87
CA GLY A 59 -13.23 51.26 28.60
C GLY A 59 -11.93 50.73 27.97
N SER A 60 -12.00 50.09 26.80
CA SER A 60 -10.84 50.00 25.90
C SER A 60 -10.42 51.43 25.51
N SER A 61 -9.14 51.70 25.36
CA SER A 61 -8.68 52.91 24.69
C SER A 61 -8.89 52.76 23.18
N CYS A 62 -8.49 51.60 22.62
CA CYS A 62 -8.50 51.39 21.18
C CYS A 62 -9.88 51.45 20.52
N GLY A 63 -9.94 52.14 19.39
CA GLY A 63 -11.11 52.35 18.54
C GLY A 63 -12.00 53.50 18.98
N ASP A 64 -11.45 54.44 19.77
CA ASP A 64 -12.15 55.63 20.24
C ASP A 64 -11.73 56.93 19.55
N GLY A 65 -10.75 56.82 18.65
CA GLY A 65 -10.24 57.90 17.81
C GLY A 65 -9.27 58.81 18.56
N VAL A 66 -8.77 58.42 19.73
CA VAL A 66 -7.81 59.19 20.53
C VAL A 66 -6.60 58.33 20.87
N VAL A 67 -5.44 58.67 20.30
CA VAL A 67 -4.19 57.97 20.63
C VAL A 67 -3.75 58.29 22.06
N GLU A 68 -3.65 57.25 22.88
CA GLU A 68 -3.35 57.33 24.31
C GLU A 68 -2.10 56.52 24.68
N PRO A 69 -0.88 57.06 24.47
CA PRO A 69 0.37 56.32 24.66
C PRO A 69 0.60 55.80 26.09
N GLY A 70 -0.08 56.39 27.08
CA GLY A 70 -0.01 55.96 28.49
C GLY A 70 -0.74 54.65 28.77
N GLU A 71 -1.68 54.26 27.90
CA GLU A 71 -2.45 53.01 27.97
C GLU A 71 -1.93 51.96 26.95
N GLY A 72 -0.84 52.27 26.23
CA GLY A 72 -0.15 51.32 25.33
C GLY A 72 -0.42 51.52 23.84
N GLU A 73 -1.10 52.60 23.45
CA GLU A 73 -1.44 52.84 22.04
C GLU A 73 -0.33 53.51 21.25
N VAL A 74 -0.13 53.00 20.03
CA VAL A 74 0.79 53.54 19.03
C VAL A 74 0.02 54.34 17.96
N CYS A 75 -1.22 53.95 17.67
CA CYS A 75 -2.17 54.63 16.79
C CYS A 75 -3.59 54.37 17.28
N ASP A 76 -4.58 55.13 16.79
CA ASP A 76 -6.01 54.86 16.95
C ASP A 76 -6.70 55.67 15.83
N ASP A 77 -7.20 54.99 14.82
CA ASP A 77 -7.90 55.57 13.67
C ASP A 77 -9.42 55.55 13.83
N GLY A 78 -9.89 55.16 15.01
CA GLY A 78 -11.29 55.18 15.40
C GLY A 78 -12.03 53.87 15.19
N ASN A 79 -11.35 52.78 14.80
CA ASN A 79 -11.94 51.44 14.66
C ASN A 79 -11.11 50.33 15.34
N VAL A 80 -11.47 49.07 15.10
CA VAL A 80 -10.74 47.89 15.61
C VAL A 80 -10.49 46.87 14.48
N GLU A 81 -10.46 47.35 13.24
CA GLU A 81 -10.05 46.60 12.06
C GLU A 81 -8.52 46.66 11.91
N SER A 82 -7.97 45.75 11.13
CA SER A 82 -6.53 45.71 10.81
C SER A 82 -6.36 45.76 9.30
N GLY A 83 -5.26 46.32 8.82
CA GLY A 83 -4.94 46.47 7.40
C GLY A 83 -5.40 47.80 6.80
N ASP A 84 -5.74 48.79 7.61
CA ASP A 84 -6.13 50.14 7.22
C ASP A 84 -5.20 51.24 7.75
N GLY A 85 -4.08 50.86 8.36
CA GLY A 85 -3.03 51.77 8.84
C GLY A 85 -2.96 51.90 10.36
N CYS A 86 -3.81 51.17 11.09
CA CYS A 86 -3.68 50.96 12.52
C CYS A 86 -4.16 49.55 12.88
N ARG A 87 -3.40 48.83 13.69
CA ARG A 87 -3.79 47.49 14.10
C ARG A 87 -5.07 47.56 14.94
N GLY A 88 -5.95 46.56 14.84
CA GLY A 88 -7.23 46.55 15.56
C GLY A 88 -7.13 46.50 17.11
N ASP A 89 -5.92 46.37 17.66
CA ASP A 89 -5.61 46.51 19.08
C ASP A 89 -4.84 47.80 19.42
N CYS A 90 -4.64 48.67 18.42
CA CYS A 90 -3.94 49.96 18.49
C CYS A 90 -2.46 49.86 18.89
N ALA A 91 -1.90 48.64 18.91
CA ALA A 91 -0.55 48.40 19.37
C ALA A 91 0.51 48.69 18.30
N SER A 92 0.12 48.83 17.02
CA SER A 92 1.04 49.05 15.91
C SER A 92 0.42 49.87 14.79
N ASN A 93 1.24 50.66 14.09
CA ASN A 93 0.82 51.55 13.00
C ASN A 93 0.87 50.90 11.60
N GLU A 94 1.00 49.57 11.54
CA GLU A 94 0.97 48.77 10.31
C GLU A 94 1.95 49.25 9.24
N ARG A 95 3.19 49.54 9.66
CA ARG A 95 4.26 50.02 8.78
C ARG A 95 5.47 49.11 8.87
N CYS A 96 5.96 48.74 7.70
CA CYS A 96 7.22 48.02 7.58
C CYS A 96 8.38 48.76 8.27
N GLY A 97 9.10 48.01 9.11
CA GLY A 97 10.25 48.47 9.89
C GLY A 97 9.87 49.09 11.23
N ASN A 98 8.64 48.88 11.72
CA ASN A 98 8.20 49.34 13.04
C ASN A 98 8.52 48.34 14.17
N GLY A 99 9.06 47.17 13.83
CA GLY A 99 9.43 46.09 14.74
C GLY A 99 8.30 45.11 15.05
N THR A 100 7.18 45.17 14.33
CA THR A 100 5.99 44.32 14.52
C THR A 100 5.47 43.85 13.17
N VAL A 101 5.34 42.54 12.99
CA VAL A 101 4.78 41.95 11.76
C VAL A 101 3.28 42.26 11.68
N ASP A 102 2.91 43.12 10.74
CA ASP A 102 1.57 43.67 10.55
C ASP A 102 0.92 43.30 9.19
N ALA A 103 -0.39 43.54 9.06
CA ALA A 103 -1.09 43.48 7.77
C ALA A 103 -1.01 44.86 7.10
N ILE A 104 -0.33 44.99 5.95
CA ILE A 104 -0.07 46.30 5.32
C ILE A 104 -1.15 46.65 4.28
N SER A 105 -1.57 47.92 4.28
CA SER A 105 -2.56 48.45 3.32
C SER A 105 -1.97 48.92 1.97
N ASP A 106 -0.65 48.96 1.81
CA ASP A 106 0.03 49.55 0.63
C ASP A 106 0.40 48.51 -0.45
N ASN A 107 -0.61 48.06 -1.19
CA ASN A 107 -0.58 47.61 -2.60
C ASN A 107 0.43 46.54 -3.12
N THR A 108 1.13 45.72 -2.33
CA THR A 108 1.66 44.44 -2.88
C THR A 108 1.81 43.39 -1.77
N ALA A 109 0.92 42.39 -1.76
CA ALA A 109 0.76 41.35 -0.73
C ALA A 109 0.31 41.89 0.64
N GLY A 110 -0.89 41.49 1.08
CA GLY A 110 -1.58 42.07 2.25
C GLY A 110 -1.01 41.74 3.64
N PHE A 111 0.27 41.35 3.76
CA PHE A 111 0.94 40.99 5.01
C PHE A 111 2.46 41.22 4.93
N GLU A 112 3.08 41.74 6.00
CA GLU A 112 4.53 41.66 6.22
C GLU A 112 4.93 40.20 6.41
N GLU A 113 5.96 39.74 5.71
CA GLU A 113 6.51 38.39 5.94
C GLU A 113 7.48 38.38 7.13
N CYS A 114 8.05 39.55 7.45
CA CYS A 114 8.97 39.80 8.55
C CYS A 114 9.02 41.29 8.89
N ASP A 115 9.45 41.65 10.11
CA ASP A 115 9.77 43.03 10.48
C ASP A 115 10.87 43.00 11.56
N ALA A 116 12.09 43.39 11.19
CA ALA A 116 13.23 43.47 12.09
C ALA A 116 13.47 44.89 12.62
N GLY A 117 12.50 45.79 12.46
CA GLY A 117 12.57 47.20 12.83
C GLY A 117 13.57 47.97 11.96
N GLU A 118 14.38 48.84 12.60
CA GLU A 118 15.48 49.55 11.92
C GLU A 118 16.57 48.61 11.34
N LEU A 119 16.48 47.30 11.58
CA LEU A 119 17.44 46.29 11.10
C LEU A 119 17.05 45.66 9.76
N ASN A 120 15.94 46.06 9.14
CA ASN A 120 15.63 45.66 7.76
C ASN A 120 16.78 46.06 6.82
N SER A 121 17.20 45.16 5.93
CA SER A 121 18.39 45.36 5.09
C SER A 121 18.33 44.53 3.81
N ASP A 122 18.71 45.14 2.69
CA ASP A 122 18.80 44.47 1.38
C ASP A 122 20.17 43.79 1.14
N ASP A 123 20.99 43.58 2.18
CA ASP A 123 22.42 43.24 2.01
C ASP A 123 22.91 42.13 2.98
N ILE A 124 22.42 42.06 4.23
CA ILE A 124 22.88 41.07 5.25
C ILE A 124 21.76 40.68 6.25
N GLY A 125 20.49 40.94 5.91
CA GLY A 125 19.35 40.72 6.81
C GLY A 125 18.42 39.61 6.32
N LEU A 126 17.72 38.92 7.23
CA LEU A 126 16.64 37.98 6.86
C LEU A 126 15.40 38.71 6.30
N CYS A 127 15.31 40.02 6.53
CA CYS A 127 14.17 40.85 6.17
C CYS A 127 14.59 42.07 5.34
N THR A 128 14.00 42.25 4.16
CA THR A 128 14.26 43.36 3.24
C THR A 128 13.72 44.69 3.79
N LEU A 129 14.14 45.80 3.16
CA LEU A 129 13.56 47.12 3.44
C LEU A 129 12.06 47.23 3.12
N ASP A 130 11.50 46.29 2.36
CA ASP A 130 10.08 46.20 2.01
C ASP A 130 9.36 45.09 2.80
N CYS A 131 9.97 44.56 3.87
CA CYS A 131 9.39 43.55 4.78
C CYS A 131 9.01 42.21 4.13
N THR A 132 9.78 41.84 3.12
CA THR A 132 9.81 40.51 2.53
C THR A 132 11.01 39.73 3.05
N LEU A 133 10.93 38.42 3.11
CA LEU A 133 12.10 37.60 3.47
C LEU A 133 13.12 37.61 2.31
N ASN A 134 14.42 37.53 2.63
CA ASN A 134 15.49 37.42 1.61
C ASN A 134 15.65 36.00 1.03
N CYS A 135 15.16 34.96 1.72
CA CYS A 135 15.31 33.59 1.23
C CYS A 135 14.52 33.33 -0.06
N GLY A 136 15.18 32.65 -1.02
CA GLY A 136 14.64 32.36 -2.36
C GLY A 136 15.06 33.35 -3.45
N ASP A 137 16.11 34.14 -3.22
CA ASP A 137 16.64 35.15 -4.14
C ASP A 137 17.79 34.64 -5.04
N GLY A 138 18.29 33.42 -4.80
CA GLY A 138 19.33 32.78 -5.58
C GLY A 138 20.76 32.88 -5.02
N GLU A 139 20.96 33.44 -3.82
CA GLU A 139 22.25 33.48 -3.12
C GLU A 139 22.10 32.99 -1.66
N HIS A 140 22.77 31.89 -1.27
CA HIS A 140 22.70 31.37 0.10
C HIS A 140 23.53 32.22 1.10
N ASP A 141 22.85 33.08 1.86
CA ASP A 141 23.47 33.99 2.83
C ASP A 141 23.75 33.34 4.20
N TYR A 142 24.63 33.96 5.01
CA TYR A 142 25.10 33.41 6.31
C TYR A 142 23.98 33.14 7.35
N LEU A 143 22.81 33.75 7.21
CA LEU A 143 21.68 33.60 8.14
C LEU A 143 20.53 32.76 7.57
N GLU A 144 20.66 32.25 6.35
CA GLU A 144 19.67 31.40 5.70
C GLU A 144 20.00 29.92 5.92
N GLU A 145 18.99 29.05 6.01
CA GLU A 145 19.20 27.61 6.15
C GLU A 145 19.25 26.89 4.79
N CYS A 146 18.67 27.49 3.72
CA CYS A 146 18.70 26.98 2.35
C CYS A 146 18.22 28.04 1.31
N ASP A 147 18.49 27.83 0.01
CA ASP A 147 18.06 28.69 -1.12
C ASP A 147 17.61 27.86 -2.36
N ASP A 148 16.59 28.34 -3.09
CA ASP A 148 15.85 27.62 -4.15
C ASP A 148 16.55 27.57 -5.52
N ALA A 149 17.80 28.02 -5.63
CA ALA A 149 18.52 28.04 -6.90
C ALA A 149 19.69 27.05 -7.03
N VAL A 150 20.08 26.30 -5.98
CA VAL A 150 21.22 25.36 -6.05
C VAL A 150 20.96 24.06 -5.30
N PHE A 151 21.08 22.93 -6.02
CA PHE A 151 20.96 21.53 -5.54
C PHE A 151 22.07 21.08 -4.56
N ASP A 152 22.64 21.96 -3.73
CA ASP A 152 23.79 21.60 -2.89
C ASP A 152 23.40 20.94 -1.54
N SER A 153 22.12 20.84 -1.20
CA SER A 153 21.64 20.10 -0.01
C SER A 153 20.93 18.81 -0.39
N ILE A 154 21.43 17.70 0.17
CA ILE A 154 20.85 16.37 0.07
C ILE A 154 20.09 16.04 1.35
N CYS A 155 18.98 15.30 1.25
CA CYS A 155 18.16 14.86 2.39
C CYS A 155 18.94 14.10 3.48
N LEU A 156 20.12 13.57 3.11
CA LEU A 156 21.07 12.90 3.99
C LEU A 156 21.58 13.80 5.14
N ASP A 157 21.77 15.11 4.89
CA ASP A 157 22.27 16.04 5.92
C ASP A 157 21.25 16.28 7.05
N TYR A 158 19.97 15.94 6.79
CA TYR A 158 18.84 16.08 7.69
C TYR A 158 18.32 14.74 8.24
N GLY A 159 19.00 13.62 7.93
CA GLY A 159 18.69 12.29 8.46
C GLY A 159 17.56 11.54 7.74
N PHE A 160 17.45 11.73 6.42
CA PHE A 160 16.51 11.04 5.52
C PHE A 160 17.28 10.30 4.40
N ASP A 161 16.73 9.19 3.90
CA ASP A 161 17.48 8.19 3.10
C ASP A 161 17.47 8.45 1.59
N TRP A 162 16.52 9.25 1.10
CA TRP A 162 16.43 9.68 -0.29
C TRP A 162 15.61 10.96 -0.43
N GLY A 163 15.68 11.57 -1.62
CA GLY A 163 14.99 12.82 -1.93
C GLY A 163 15.94 13.99 -2.17
N ALA A 164 15.36 15.09 -2.65
CA ALA A 164 16.00 16.40 -2.64
C ALA A 164 15.26 17.27 -1.62
N THR A 165 15.99 18.11 -0.89
CA THR A 165 15.34 19.13 -0.06
C THR A 165 14.84 20.25 -0.99
N ALA A 166 13.62 20.74 -0.79
CA ALA A 166 13.19 22.02 -1.35
C ALA A 166 13.34 23.12 -0.28
N CYS A 167 13.14 24.40 -0.59
CA CYS A 167 13.04 25.45 0.43
C CYS A 167 11.63 25.99 0.52
N THR A 168 11.10 26.12 1.74
CA THR A 168 9.88 26.89 1.98
C THR A 168 10.16 27.93 3.04
N ARG A 169 10.27 29.21 2.61
CA ARG A 169 10.42 30.38 3.49
C ARG A 169 11.50 30.19 4.56
N CYS A 170 12.74 30.05 4.09
CA CYS A 170 13.98 30.01 4.88
C CYS A 170 14.21 28.74 5.71
N VAL A 171 13.41 27.68 5.50
CA VAL A 171 13.59 26.37 6.13
C VAL A 171 13.62 25.30 5.03
N ALA A 172 14.46 24.28 5.21
CA ALA A 172 14.48 23.12 4.33
C ALA A 172 13.11 22.41 4.38
N ASP A 173 12.44 22.35 3.24
CA ASP A 173 11.29 21.51 2.97
C ASP A 173 11.77 20.07 2.73
N LEU A 174 11.31 19.18 3.61
CA LEU A 174 11.66 17.77 3.63
C LEU A 174 10.52 16.90 3.05
N ASP A 175 9.50 17.49 2.43
CA ASP A 175 8.35 16.75 1.88
C ASP A 175 8.77 15.80 0.75
N ASP A 176 9.80 16.18 -0.02
CA ASP A 176 10.46 15.35 -1.03
C ASP A 176 11.56 14.45 -0.44
N CYS A 177 11.91 14.64 0.84
CA CYS A 177 12.79 13.74 1.58
C CYS A 177 12.00 12.53 2.10
N GLY A 178 12.28 11.37 1.53
CA GLY A 178 11.72 10.11 1.99
C GLY A 178 12.69 9.36 2.92
N ARG A 179 12.13 8.62 3.88
CA ARG A 179 12.82 7.53 4.55
C ARG A 179 12.55 6.25 3.78
N ILE A 180 13.58 5.46 3.48
CA ILE A 180 13.46 4.06 3.01
C ILE A 180 13.55 3.13 4.24
N ASP A 181 13.25 3.64 5.43
CA ASP A 181 13.87 3.15 6.65
C ASP A 181 13.55 1.67 6.97
N TRP A 182 14.65 0.96 7.20
CA TRP A 182 14.70 -0.17 8.09
C TRP A 182 14.45 0.34 9.52
N GLU A 183 13.26 0.11 10.11
CA GLU A 183 13.10 0.42 11.52
C GLU A 183 13.90 -0.56 12.36
N ARG A 184 14.67 -0.03 13.31
CA ARG A 184 15.31 -0.83 14.35
C ARG A 184 14.21 -1.45 15.22
N SER A 185 13.98 -2.74 15.08
CA SER A 185 12.87 -3.43 15.73
C SER A 185 12.98 -3.45 17.27
N SER A 186 14.21 -3.46 17.82
CA SER A 186 14.59 -3.19 19.23
C SER A 186 15.99 -3.77 19.50
N ASP A 187 16.72 -3.24 20.48
CA ASP A 187 17.96 -3.88 20.97
C ASP A 187 17.62 -5.15 21.75
N VAL A 188 18.31 -6.26 21.45
CA VAL A 188 18.20 -7.48 22.26
C VAL A 188 19.36 -7.54 23.24
N ALA A 189 19.12 -7.10 24.48
CA ALA A 189 20.15 -7.11 25.51
C ALA A 189 20.78 -8.50 25.67
N GLY A 190 22.11 -8.60 25.48
CA GLY A 190 22.87 -9.84 25.63
C GLY A 190 23.14 -10.61 24.31
N ILE A 191 22.78 -10.05 23.16
CA ILE A 191 23.02 -10.62 21.82
C ILE A 191 23.94 -9.72 21.01
N GLY A 192 25.15 -10.17 20.64
CA GLY A 192 26.10 -9.31 19.93
C GLY A 192 26.04 -9.41 18.40
N VAL A 193 25.74 -10.60 17.87
CA VAL A 193 25.68 -10.86 16.43
C VAL A 193 24.56 -11.84 16.14
N LEU A 194 23.74 -11.51 15.15
CA LEU A 194 22.77 -12.42 14.54
C LEU A 194 23.26 -12.81 13.15
N ASN A 195 23.31 -14.10 12.88
CA ASN A 195 23.81 -14.67 11.62
C ASN A 195 22.70 -15.20 10.72
N ALA A 196 21.54 -15.51 11.27
CA ALA A 196 20.43 -16.09 10.51
C ALA A 196 19.07 -15.64 11.05
N VAL A 197 18.09 -15.51 10.17
CA VAL A 197 16.71 -15.14 10.46
C VAL A 197 15.75 -15.99 9.61
N TRP A 198 14.68 -16.47 10.25
CA TRP A 198 13.64 -17.23 9.55
C TRP A 198 12.31 -17.13 10.30
N GLY A 199 11.21 -17.14 9.56
CA GLY A 199 9.88 -17.21 10.15
C GLY A 199 8.77 -17.50 9.15
N LEU A 200 7.55 -17.69 9.68
CA LEU A 200 6.31 -17.79 8.90
C LEU A 200 5.35 -16.61 9.16
N GLY A 201 5.66 -15.75 10.13
CA GLY A 201 4.85 -14.60 10.51
C GLY A 201 5.19 -14.09 11.92
N PRO A 202 4.48 -13.08 12.45
CA PRO A 202 4.77 -12.41 13.72
C PRO A 202 4.77 -13.38 14.91
N GLY A 203 3.93 -14.40 14.84
CA GLY A 203 3.82 -15.42 15.88
C GLY A 203 4.98 -16.43 15.86
N LEU A 204 5.69 -16.57 14.74
CA LEU A 204 6.74 -17.57 14.54
C LEU A 204 7.88 -16.97 13.73
N LEU A 205 8.70 -16.18 14.41
CA LEU A 205 9.86 -15.52 13.83
C LEU A 205 11.04 -15.67 14.79
N PHE A 206 12.14 -16.21 14.27
CA PHE A 206 13.37 -16.50 15.01
C PHE A 206 14.57 -15.82 14.35
N ALA A 207 15.53 -15.43 15.19
CA ALA A 207 16.88 -15.10 14.75
C ALA A 207 17.88 -15.79 15.66
N ALA A 208 19.05 -16.14 15.10
CA ALA A 208 20.05 -16.91 15.80
C ALA A 208 21.46 -16.41 15.48
N GLY A 209 22.36 -16.57 16.45
CA GLY A 209 23.73 -16.10 16.34
C GLY A 209 24.50 -16.36 17.63
N ALA A 210 25.11 -15.31 18.16
CA ALA A 210 25.94 -15.35 19.36
C ALA A 210 25.62 -14.21 20.33
N ASN A 211 25.95 -14.42 21.60
CA ASN A 211 25.84 -13.41 22.65
C ASN A 211 26.91 -12.30 22.51
N ASP A 212 26.79 -11.22 23.29
CA ASP A 212 27.63 -10.00 23.19
C ASP A 212 29.14 -10.23 23.20
N ASP A 213 29.60 -11.21 23.97
CA ASP A 213 31.02 -11.54 24.09
C ASP A 213 31.49 -12.59 23.06
N GLY A 214 30.57 -13.05 22.19
CA GLY A 214 30.80 -14.06 21.16
C GLY A 214 31.16 -15.45 21.72
N THR A 215 30.97 -15.68 23.02
CA THR A 215 31.40 -16.93 23.66
C THR A 215 30.34 -18.03 23.64
N ARG A 216 29.06 -17.67 23.46
CA ARG A 216 27.93 -18.58 23.51
C ARG A 216 26.93 -18.32 22.40
N ASP A 217 26.22 -19.38 22.05
CA ASP A 217 25.16 -19.33 21.08
C ASP A 217 23.95 -18.59 21.65
N ALA A 218 23.18 -18.01 20.76
CA ALA A 218 21.94 -17.38 21.15
C ALA A 218 20.84 -17.58 20.10
N ILE A 219 19.62 -17.77 20.59
CA ILE A 219 18.41 -17.81 19.79
C ILE A 219 17.40 -16.87 20.42
N VAL A 220 16.84 -16.00 19.60
CA VAL A 220 15.81 -15.04 19.96
C VAL A 220 14.55 -15.30 19.14
N ARG A 221 13.40 -15.00 19.72
CA ARG A 221 12.09 -15.07 19.08
C ARG A 221 11.42 -13.71 19.20
N TYR A 222 10.72 -13.32 18.15
CA TYR A 222 9.94 -12.09 18.17
C TYR A 222 8.64 -12.29 18.97
N ASP A 223 8.35 -11.35 19.87
CA ASP A 223 7.10 -11.29 20.63
C ASP A 223 6.19 -10.20 20.04
N PRO A 224 5.16 -10.59 19.27
CA PRO A 224 4.29 -9.63 18.59
C PRO A 224 3.43 -8.83 19.57
N ALA A 225 3.12 -9.36 20.76
CA ALA A 225 2.29 -8.66 21.73
C ALA A 225 3.03 -7.49 22.40
N ARG A 226 4.36 -7.56 22.42
CA ARG A 226 5.22 -6.55 23.03
C ARG A 226 6.06 -5.78 22.02
N ASN A 227 6.03 -6.18 20.75
CA ASN A 227 6.86 -5.64 19.66
C ASN A 227 8.35 -5.63 20.03
N LEU A 228 8.86 -6.75 20.56
CA LEU A 228 10.26 -6.87 20.96
C LEU A 228 10.78 -8.29 20.81
N TRP A 229 12.09 -8.40 20.63
CA TRP A 229 12.77 -9.69 20.57
C TRP A 229 13.13 -10.17 21.98
N VAL A 230 12.83 -11.44 22.26
CA VAL A 230 13.11 -12.08 23.54
C VAL A 230 13.95 -13.34 23.35
N SER A 231 14.70 -13.74 24.38
CA SER A 231 15.36 -15.04 24.38
C SER A 231 14.34 -16.15 24.18
N ALA A 232 14.61 -17.07 23.26
CA ALA A 232 13.72 -18.20 22.96
C ALA A 232 13.83 -19.37 23.98
N GLY A 233 14.63 -19.21 25.03
CA GLY A 233 14.78 -20.20 26.10
C GLY A 233 15.51 -21.49 25.70
N ALA A 234 16.24 -21.48 24.58
CA ALA A 234 17.02 -22.62 24.13
C ALA A 234 18.20 -22.93 25.09
N PRO A 235 18.61 -24.20 25.22
CA PRO A 235 19.86 -24.55 25.92
C PRO A 235 21.05 -23.84 25.25
N THR A 236 21.93 -23.20 26.02
CA THR A 236 23.12 -22.52 25.47
C THR A 236 24.41 -23.34 25.68
N ARG A 237 25.37 -23.23 24.76
CA ARG A 237 26.74 -23.77 24.82
C ARG A 237 27.71 -22.78 24.17
N ALA A 238 29.01 -23.11 24.19
CA ALA A 238 30.00 -22.31 23.49
C ALA A 238 29.83 -22.41 21.96
N GLY A 239 29.97 -21.28 21.26
CA GLY A 239 29.87 -21.20 19.80
C GLY A 239 28.77 -20.24 19.32
N ALA A 240 28.43 -20.29 18.04
CA ALA A 240 27.37 -19.48 17.43
C ALA A 240 26.46 -20.39 16.57
N PHE A 241 25.21 -19.98 16.38
CA PHE A 241 24.37 -20.50 15.30
C PHE A 241 24.61 -19.70 14.02
N HIS A 242 24.52 -20.38 12.88
CA HIS A 242 24.81 -19.80 11.55
C HIS A 242 23.66 -19.97 10.55
N GLY A 243 22.77 -20.95 10.75
CA GLY A 243 21.63 -21.17 9.85
C GLY A 243 20.37 -21.59 10.60
N ILE A 244 19.21 -21.20 10.06
CA ILE A 244 17.88 -21.55 10.55
C ILE A 244 17.05 -22.01 9.35
N TRP A 245 16.27 -23.07 9.52
CA TRP A 245 15.25 -23.44 8.55
C TRP A 245 14.10 -24.13 9.26
N GLY A 246 12.87 -23.76 8.93
CA GLY A 246 11.68 -24.42 9.45
C GLY A 246 10.83 -25.08 8.36
N LEU A 247 10.21 -26.19 8.74
CA LEU A 247 9.23 -26.93 7.95
C LEU A 247 7.80 -26.67 8.42
N GLY A 248 7.64 -26.01 9.57
CA GLY A 248 6.39 -25.70 10.25
C GLY A 248 6.61 -24.94 11.56
N ASP A 249 5.55 -24.66 12.30
CA ASP A 249 5.60 -24.00 13.61
C ASP A 249 6.09 -24.90 14.75
N ASP A 250 6.07 -26.21 14.52
CA ASP A 250 6.57 -27.27 15.39
C ASP A 250 7.81 -27.98 14.85
N GLU A 251 8.42 -27.48 13.77
CA GLU A 251 9.62 -28.08 13.19
C GLU A 251 10.60 -27.01 12.68
N VAL A 252 11.35 -26.39 13.60
CA VAL A 252 12.37 -25.38 13.28
C VAL A 252 13.77 -25.84 13.68
N TYR A 253 14.68 -25.88 12.72
CA TYR A 253 16.04 -26.41 12.86
C TYR A 253 17.07 -25.30 12.87
N PHE A 254 18.04 -25.41 13.77
CA PHE A 254 19.12 -24.43 13.96
C PHE A 254 20.46 -25.15 13.89
N VAL A 255 21.40 -24.66 13.06
CA VAL A 255 22.72 -25.27 12.86
C VAL A 255 23.84 -24.31 13.21
N GLY A 256 24.93 -24.81 13.78
CA GLY A 256 25.99 -23.96 14.29
C GLY A 256 27.33 -24.65 14.52
N GLU A 257 28.14 -24.02 15.37
CA GLU A 257 29.48 -24.48 15.73
C GLU A 257 29.49 -25.91 16.30
N LEU A 258 30.59 -26.63 16.07
CA LEU A 258 30.84 -27.99 16.57
C LEU A 258 29.74 -29.01 16.16
N GLY A 259 29.27 -28.92 14.91
CA GLY A 259 28.26 -29.83 14.35
C GLY A 259 26.89 -29.74 15.02
N ARG A 260 26.64 -28.67 15.78
CA ARG A 260 25.46 -28.58 16.64
C ARG A 260 24.20 -28.38 15.83
N VAL A 261 23.17 -29.16 16.15
CA VAL A 261 21.81 -29.00 15.62
C VAL A 261 20.79 -28.98 16.76
N LEU A 262 19.92 -27.99 16.77
CA LEU A 262 18.73 -27.94 17.63
C LEU A 262 17.47 -27.99 16.79
N LEU A 263 16.45 -28.68 17.30
CA LEU A 263 15.08 -28.70 16.82
C LEU A 263 14.17 -28.03 17.86
N TYR A 264 13.38 -27.07 17.43
CA TYR A 264 12.23 -26.55 18.18
C TYR A 264 10.97 -27.30 17.74
N ASP A 265 10.31 -27.96 18.70
CA ASP A 265 9.16 -28.85 18.45
C ASP A 265 7.79 -28.18 18.67
N GLY A 266 7.76 -26.84 18.68
CA GLY A 266 6.57 -26.05 19.01
C GLY A 266 6.36 -25.85 20.52
N VAL A 267 6.95 -26.72 21.36
CA VAL A 267 6.79 -26.70 22.83
C VAL A 267 8.12 -26.50 23.56
N GLY A 268 9.22 -27.01 23.00
CA GLY A 268 10.53 -27.06 23.63
C GLY A 268 11.65 -27.38 22.63
N TRP A 269 12.81 -27.75 23.18
CA TRP A 269 14.06 -27.86 22.44
C TRP A 269 14.65 -29.26 22.52
N GLN A 270 15.00 -29.82 21.37
CA GLN A 270 15.69 -31.10 21.23
C GLN A 270 17.05 -30.91 20.56
N ALA A 271 18.11 -31.51 21.11
CA ALA A 271 19.40 -31.59 20.43
C ALA A 271 19.45 -32.82 19.52
N LEU A 272 19.88 -32.62 18.27
CA LEU A 272 20.08 -33.70 17.31
C LEU A 272 21.59 -33.92 17.13
N GLU A 273 22.04 -35.15 17.36
CA GLU A 273 23.45 -35.51 17.24
C GLU A 273 23.80 -35.78 15.78
N THR A 274 24.78 -35.05 15.26
CA THR A 274 25.30 -35.18 13.89
C THR A 274 26.55 -36.07 13.83
N GLY A 275 27.31 -36.14 14.91
CA GLY A 275 28.57 -36.88 14.98
C GLY A 275 29.77 -36.15 14.36
N VAL A 276 29.62 -34.88 13.99
CA VAL A 276 30.67 -34.07 13.37
C VAL A 276 31.12 -32.94 14.30
N GLU A 277 32.37 -32.48 14.15
CA GLU A 277 32.95 -31.44 15.02
C GLU A 277 33.23 -30.13 14.27
N TYR A 278 33.01 -30.07 12.96
CA TYR A 278 33.12 -28.85 12.16
C TYR A 278 31.85 -27.99 12.26
N ALA A 279 31.96 -26.69 12.01
CA ALA A 279 30.81 -25.80 12.04
C ALA A 279 29.86 -26.10 10.87
N LEU A 280 28.56 -26.19 11.17
CA LEU A 280 27.52 -26.18 10.15
C LEU A 280 27.11 -24.72 9.92
N ARG A 281 27.12 -24.31 8.65
CA ARG A 281 26.86 -22.93 8.20
C ARG A 281 25.42 -22.75 7.72
N ALA A 282 24.88 -23.74 7.03
CA ALA A 282 23.56 -23.65 6.41
C ALA A 282 22.75 -24.92 6.62
N VAL A 283 21.44 -24.74 6.62
CA VAL A 283 20.44 -25.82 6.66
C VAL A 283 19.31 -25.47 5.71
N TRP A 284 18.85 -26.44 4.96
CA TRP A 284 17.68 -26.32 4.10
C TRP A 284 16.93 -27.65 4.11
N GLY A 285 15.62 -27.65 4.00
CA GLY A 285 14.84 -28.88 3.97
C GLY A 285 13.43 -28.74 3.43
N SER A 286 12.82 -29.88 3.16
CA SER A 286 11.41 -29.97 2.75
C SER A 286 10.87 -31.36 3.10
N TYR A 287 9.60 -31.61 2.81
CA TYR A 287 9.00 -32.92 2.98
C TYR A 287 9.19 -33.79 1.75
N LEU A 288 9.59 -35.04 1.95
CA LEU A 288 9.55 -36.06 0.92
C LEU A 288 8.67 -37.22 1.37
N LYS A 289 7.53 -37.40 0.71
CA LYS A 289 6.54 -38.44 1.06
C LYS A 289 6.06 -38.37 2.51
N GLY A 290 5.93 -37.15 3.05
CA GLY A 290 5.44 -36.90 4.40
C GLY A 290 6.48 -37.10 5.52
N GLU A 291 7.76 -37.29 5.17
CA GLU A 291 8.87 -37.31 6.13
C GLU A 291 9.78 -36.10 5.90
N ALA A 292 10.23 -35.48 6.99
CA ALA A 292 11.16 -34.37 6.96
C ALA A 292 12.51 -34.82 6.36
N LEU A 293 12.98 -34.08 5.35
CA LEU A 293 14.27 -34.31 4.72
C LEU A 293 15.04 -33.00 4.70
N LEU A 294 16.19 -32.99 5.39
CA LEU A 294 17.04 -31.82 5.51
C LEU A 294 18.44 -32.09 4.99
N PHE A 295 19.06 -31.04 4.49
CA PHE A 295 20.49 -30.95 4.23
C PHE A 295 21.09 -29.92 5.18
N ALA A 296 22.25 -30.23 5.75
CA ALA A 296 23.05 -29.29 6.51
C ALA A 296 24.50 -29.33 6.00
N ALA A 297 25.11 -28.16 5.82
CA ALA A 297 26.44 -28.07 5.25
C ALA A 297 27.27 -26.99 5.94
N GLY A 298 28.59 -27.08 5.83
CA GLY A 298 29.45 -26.09 6.44
C GLY A 298 30.94 -26.28 6.18
N ASP A 299 31.73 -26.08 7.23
CA ASP A 299 33.19 -26.12 7.19
C ASP A 299 33.66 -27.55 6.89
N SER A 300 34.75 -27.70 6.11
CA SER A 300 35.24 -28.98 5.52
C SER A 300 34.52 -29.43 4.25
N ALA A 301 33.67 -28.60 3.66
CA ALA A 301 32.88 -28.92 2.46
C ALA A 301 32.15 -30.26 2.59
N ALA A 302 31.54 -30.50 3.75
CA ALA A 302 30.72 -31.67 3.98
C ALA A 302 29.23 -31.28 3.90
N ILE A 303 28.43 -32.20 3.38
CA ILE A 303 26.97 -32.10 3.37
C ILE A 303 26.44 -33.30 4.16
N LEU A 304 25.64 -33.03 5.17
CA LEU A 304 24.88 -34.02 5.92
C LEU A 304 23.44 -34.04 5.41
N ARG A 305 22.84 -35.23 5.34
CA ARG A 305 21.41 -35.41 5.08
C ARG A 305 20.72 -36.03 6.28
N TYR A 306 19.56 -35.47 6.63
CA TYR A 306 18.66 -35.99 7.65
C TYR A 306 17.51 -36.75 7.01
N ASP A 307 17.24 -37.96 7.49
CA ASP A 307 16.18 -38.85 7.00
C ASP A 307 14.92 -38.85 7.90
N GLY A 308 14.72 -37.80 8.69
CA GLY A 308 13.67 -37.74 9.71
C GLY A 308 14.05 -38.41 11.04
N ARG A 309 15.21 -39.08 11.11
CA ARG A 309 15.69 -39.75 12.33
C ARG A 309 17.16 -39.55 12.62
N THR A 310 18.02 -39.61 11.61
CA THR A 310 19.47 -39.60 11.75
C THR A 310 20.15 -38.78 10.66
N TRP A 311 21.25 -38.14 11.03
CA TRP A 311 22.15 -37.44 10.09
C TRP A 311 23.16 -38.41 9.48
N ARG A 312 23.47 -38.24 8.19
CA ARG A 312 24.47 -39.03 7.45
C ARG A 312 25.23 -38.17 6.47
N ASP A 313 26.51 -38.47 6.27
CA ASP A 313 27.33 -37.80 5.24
C ASP A 313 26.84 -38.15 3.82
N GLU A 314 26.71 -37.13 2.97
CA GLU A 314 26.47 -37.26 1.54
C GLU A 314 27.79 -37.42 0.77
N ALA A 315 27.74 -38.20 -0.30
CA ALA A 315 28.91 -38.41 -1.16
C ALA A 315 29.07 -37.24 -2.13
N LEU A 316 30.20 -36.52 -2.01
CA LEU A 316 30.53 -35.41 -2.89
C LEU A 316 31.48 -35.82 -4.02
N PRO A 317 31.55 -35.04 -5.12
CA PRO A 317 32.51 -35.24 -6.19
C PRO A 317 33.96 -35.28 -5.69
N ALA A 318 34.82 -36.09 -6.33
CA ALA A 318 36.20 -36.31 -5.90
C ALA A 318 37.15 -35.10 -6.12
N GLU A 319 36.72 -34.07 -6.85
CA GLU A 319 37.53 -32.91 -7.23
C GLU A 319 36.96 -31.62 -6.61
N LEU A 320 37.08 -31.49 -5.30
CA LEU A 320 36.83 -30.23 -4.59
C LEU A 320 38.15 -29.51 -4.30
N PRO A 321 38.16 -28.16 -4.22
CA PRO A 321 39.31 -27.41 -3.72
C PRO A 321 39.74 -27.87 -2.30
N ASP A 322 41.05 -27.84 -2.02
CA ASP A 322 41.61 -28.30 -0.73
C ASP A 322 41.10 -27.51 0.49
N ASP A 323 40.63 -26.29 0.29
CA ASP A 323 40.07 -25.37 1.28
C ASP A 323 38.57 -25.12 1.11
N ALA A 324 37.89 -26.02 0.39
CA ALA A 324 36.47 -25.91 0.13
C ALA A 324 35.66 -25.83 1.45
N ARG A 325 34.71 -24.90 1.46
CA ARG A 325 33.70 -24.70 2.51
C ARG A 325 32.37 -24.41 1.84
N ILE A 326 31.27 -24.84 2.45
CA ILE A 326 29.92 -24.53 1.98
C ILE A 326 29.35 -23.46 2.90
N ALA A 327 28.91 -22.36 2.30
CA ALA A 327 28.37 -21.21 3.00
C ALA A 327 26.84 -21.28 3.11
N ALA A 328 26.17 -21.64 2.02
CA ALA A 328 24.71 -21.62 1.93
C ALA A 328 24.14 -22.80 1.14
N LEU A 329 22.87 -23.09 1.41
CA LEU A 329 22.08 -24.13 0.78
C LEU A 329 20.72 -23.55 0.38
N TRP A 330 20.25 -23.90 -0.79
CA TRP A 330 18.87 -23.62 -1.23
C TRP A 330 18.38 -24.76 -2.12
N GLY A 331 17.09 -25.05 -2.13
CA GLY A 331 16.52 -26.02 -3.05
C GLY A 331 15.08 -25.70 -3.43
N SER A 332 14.70 -26.11 -4.64
CA SER A 332 13.31 -26.11 -5.09
C SER A 332 12.54 -27.34 -4.57
N SER A 333 13.27 -28.43 -4.32
CA SER A 333 12.71 -29.69 -3.81
C SER A 333 13.80 -30.56 -3.15
N PRO A 334 13.44 -31.61 -2.39
CA PRO A 334 14.42 -32.58 -1.86
C PRO A 334 15.26 -33.32 -2.91
N ARG A 335 14.99 -33.09 -4.20
CA ARG A 335 15.70 -33.66 -5.34
C ARG A 335 16.39 -32.63 -6.23
N ASP A 336 16.36 -31.37 -5.82
CA ASP A 336 16.91 -30.27 -6.57
C ASP A 336 17.40 -29.22 -5.58
N VAL A 337 18.67 -29.36 -5.20
CA VAL A 337 19.30 -28.59 -4.12
C VAL A 337 20.65 -28.08 -4.57
N TYR A 338 20.90 -26.80 -4.36
CA TYR A 338 22.15 -26.14 -4.64
C TYR A 338 22.91 -25.84 -3.34
N ALA A 339 24.24 -25.94 -3.42
CA ALA A 339 25.16 -25.55 -2.36
C ALA A 339 26.24 -24.65 -2.93
N VAL A 340 26.48 -23.51 -2.28
CA VAL A 340 27.52 -22.56 -2.70
C VAL A 340 28.53 -22.29 -1.60
N GLY A 341 29.73 -21.86 -1.96
CA GLY A 341 30.71 -21.48 -0.96
C GLY A 341 32.06 -21.03 -1.49
N GLY A 342 33.12 -21.44 -0.79
CA GLY A 342 34.46 -20.91 -0.97
C GLY A 342 35.03 -21.10 -2.38
N ALA A 343 35.81 -20.13 -2.85
CA ALA A 343 36.48 -20.14 -4.16
C ALA A 343 35.53 -20.41 -5.35
N GLY A 344 34.30 -19.88 -5.29
CA GLY A 344 33.29 -19.99 -6.34
C GLY A 344 32.71 -21.41 -6.48
N LEU A 345 32.76 -22.21 -5.41
CA LEU A 345 32.20 -23.55 -5.40
C LEU A 345 30.68 -23.50 -5.58
N ILE A 346 30.18 -24.25 -6.57
CA ILE A 346 28.76 -24.51 -6.78
C ILE A 346 28.59 -26.02 -6.93
N LEU A 347 27.71 -26.59 -6.11
CA LEU A 347 27.28 -27.99 -6.20
C LEU A 347 25.77 -28.04 -6.40
N HIS A 348 25.32 -28.96 -7.25
CA HIS A 348 23.92 -29.22 -7.54
C HIS A 348 23.57 -30.68 -7.28
N TYR A 349 22.53 -30.92 -6.51
CA TYR A 349 21.97 -32.24 -6.24
C TYR A 349 20.85 -32.53 -7.23
N ASP A 350 21.08 -33.46 -8.15
CA ASP A 350 20.15 -33.84 -9.22
C ASP A 350 19.05 -34.84 -8.78
N GLY A 351 18.93 -35.06 -7.47
CA GLY A 351 18.02 -36.05 -6.87
C GLY A 351 18.62 -37.44 -6.71
N GLU A 352 19.79 -37.68 -7.30
CA GLU A 352 20.56 -38.91 -7.15
C GLU A 352 21.92 -38.64 -6.51
N ARG A 353 22.63 -37.60 -6.95
CA ARG A 353 24.00 -37.28 -6.54
C ARG A 353 24.30 -35.79 -6.61
N TRP A 354 25.35 -35.39 -5.89
CA TRP A 354 25.93 -34.06 -6.01
C TRP A 354 26.85 -33.98 -7.24
N VAL A 355 26.68 -32.95 -8.04
CA VAL A 355 27.48 -32.61 -9.22
C VAL A 355 28.08 -31.23 -9.02
N ARG A 356 29.33 -31.03 -9.44
CA ARG A 356 29.97 -29.71 -9.41
C ARG A 356 29.62 -28.95 -10.68
N GLU A 357 29.14 -27.73 -10.52
CA GLU A 357 28.87 -26.81 -11.62
C GLU A 357 29.93 -25.72 -11.72
N ALA A 358 30.04 -25.10 -12.89
CA ALA A 358 31.06 -24.09 -13.17
C ALA A 358 30.42 -22.80 -13.69
N ALA A 359 30.63 -21.70 -12.97
CA ALA A 359 30.22 -20.34 -13.35
C ALA A 359 31.35 -19.48 -13.90
N GLY A 360 32.55 -20.05 -14.13
CA GLY A 360 33.71 -19.30 -14.63
C GLY A 360 34.36 -18.33 -13.64
N LEU A 361 33.93 -18.31 -12.38
CA LEU A 361 34.54 -17.51 -11.31
C LEU A 361 35.90 -18.06 -10.86
N THR A 362 36.83 -17.15 -10.55
CA THR A 362 38.13 -17.49 -9.95
C THR A 362 38.34 -16.74 -8.64
N GLY A 363 38.34 -17.45 -7.52
CA GLY A 363 38.83 -16.95 -6.23
C GLY A 363 37.83 -16.19 -5.35
N ALA A 364 36.71 -15.70 -5.87
CA ALA A 364 35.66 -15.06 -5.06
C ALA A 364 34.85 -16.10 -4.27
N ASP A 365 34.57 -15.83 -2.99
CA ASP A 365 33.71 -16.68 -2.16
C ASP A 365 32.24 -16.35 -2.41
N LEU A 366 31.43 -17.37 -2.69
CA LEU A 366 29.97 -17.26 -2.63
C LEU A 366 29.51 -17.39 -1.17
N ARG A 367 28.58 -16.53 -0.78
CA ARG A 367 28.11 -16.37 0.60
C ARG A 367 26.70 -16.86 0.80
N ASP A 368 25.83 -16.62 -0.18
CA ASP A 368 24.44 -17.00 -0.09
C ASP A 368 23.83 -17.35 -1.45
N ILE A 369 22.74 -18.10 -1.42
CA ILE A 369 22.02 -18.59 -2.59
C ILE A 369 20.51 -18.60 -2.33
N TRP A 370 19.77 -18.14 -3.33
CA TRP A 370 18.31 -18.19 -3.36
C TRP A 370 17.84 -18.51 -4.78
N GLY A 371 16.67 -19.11 -4.93
CA GLY A 371 16.09 -19.32 -6.25
C GLY A 371 14.59 -19.53 -6.24
N SER A 372 14.08 -19.77 -7.44
CA SER A 372 12.72 -20.23 -7.75
C SER A 372 12.79 -21.21 -8.92
N GLU A 373 11.65 -21.67 -9.45
CA GLU A 373 11.64 -22.71 -10.50
C GLU A 373 12.38 -22.24 -11.76
N GLY A 374 13.57 -22.79 -11.99
CA GLY A 374 14.41 -22.52 -13.17
C GLY A 374 15.35 -21.30 -13.06
N GLU A 375 15.26 -20.55 -11.96
CA GLU A 375 15.96 -19.26 -11.79
C GLU A 375 16.69 -19.25 -10.44
N VAL A 376 18.02 -19.19 -10.43
CA VAL A 376 18.82 -19.26 -9.18
C VAL A 376 19.86 -18.14 -9.13
N PHE A 377 19.95 -17.47 -7.99
CA PHE A 377 20.86 -16.37 -7.73
C PHE A 377 21.83 -16.73 -6.61
N ALA A 378 23.12 -16.49 -6.84
CA ALA A 378 24.14 -16.65 -5.82
C ALA A 378 24.99 -15.38 -5.70
N VAL A 379 25.23 -14.93 -4.47
CA VAL A 379 25.95 -13.68 -4.20
C VAL A 379 27.19 -13.92 -3.36
N GLY A 380 28.17 -13.02 -3.44
CA GLY A 380 29.42 -13.24 -2.73
C GLY A 380 30.35 -12.04 -2.62
N SER A 381 31.60 -12.34 -2.31
CA SER A 381 32.69 -11.36 -2.19
C SER A 381 32.94 -10.62 -3.49
N GLU A 382 33.49 -9.39 -3.37
CA GLU A 382 33.81 -8.52 -4.52
C GLU A 382 32.59 -8.13 -5.38
N GLY A 383 31.40 -8.07 -4.76
CA GLY A 383 30.15 -7.70 -5.40
C GLY A 383 29.69 -8.71 -6.45
N VAL A 384 30.17 -9.95 -6.39
CA VAL A 384 29.78 -11.00 -7.33
C VAL A 384 28.31 -11.33 -7.15
N VAL A 385 27.59 -11.26 -8.27
CA VAL A 385 26.23 -11.80 -8.41
C VAL A 385 26.25 -12.77 -9.59
N LEU A 386 25.79 -13.98 -9.33
CA LEU A 386 25.59 -15.03 -10.32
C LEU A 386 24.10 -15.25 -10.53
N HIS A 387 23.73 -15.58 -11.75
CA HIS A 387 22.38 -15.93 -12.14
C HIS A 387 22.40 -17.20 -12.99
N TYR A 388 21.56 -18.17 -12.64
CA TYR A 388 21.34 -19.41 -13.36
C TYR A 388 19.96 -19.37 -13.98
N ASP A 389 19.91 -19.64 -15.28
CA ASP A 389 18.71 -19.76 -16.09
C ASP A 389 18.82 -20.98 -17.03
N SER A 390 18.01 -20.99 -18.10
CA SER A 390 18.04 -22.06 -19.12
C SER A 390 19.37 -22.25 -19.87
N ASP A 391 20.22 -21.23 -19.91
CA ASP A 391 21.55 -21.24 -20.55
C ASP A 391 22.68 -21.57 -19.54
N GLY A 392 22.35 -21.65 -18.25
CA GLY A 392 23.25 -22.00 -17.15
C GLY A 392 23.77 -20.79 -16.38
N TRP A 393 24.84 -20.96 -15.60
CA TRP A 393 25.39 -19.90 -14.76
C TRP A 393 26.05 -18.78 -15.57
N THR A 394 25.63 -17.55 -15.32
CA THR A 394 26.22 -16.32 -15.83
C THR A 394 26.64 -15.38 -14.69
N ILE A 395 27.69 -14.58 -14.94
CA ILE A 395 28.12 -13.52 -14.01
C ILE A 395 27.41 -12.23 -14.42
N MET A 396 26.70 -11.61 -13.47
CA MET A 396 25.99 -10.35 -13.68
C MET A 396 26.95 -9.17 -13.49
N ASP A 397 27.61 -8.75 -14.56
CA ASP A 397 28.61 -7.66 -14.52
C ASP A 397 28.01 -6.25 -14.31
N GLU A 398 26.70 -6.06 -14.45
CA GLU A 398 26.04 -4.73 -14.36
C GLU A 398 26.13 -4.10 -12.96
N VAL A 399 26.26 -4.91 -11.91
CA VAL A 399 26.54 -4.44 -10.52
C VAL A 399 27.91 -3.74 -10.42
N ARG A 400 28.80 -3.97 -11.40
CA ARG A 400 30.16 -3.40 -11.51
C ARG A 400 30.20 -2.10 -12.33
N GLY A 401 29.04 -1.47 -12.59
CA GLY A 401 28.90 -0.26 -13.41
C GLY A 401 29.88 0.88 -13.05
N PRO A 402 30.18 1.78 -14.01
CA PRO A 402 31.26 2.75 -13.91
C PRO A 402 30.80 3.95 -13.08
N ASP A 403 30.80 3.83 -11.76
CA ASP A 403 30.65 5.01 -10.91
C ASP A 403 31.97 5.81 -10.96
N THR A 404 32.10 6.69 -11.96
CA THR A 404 33.24 7.60 -12.11
C THR A 404 33.28 8.71 -11.05
N ASN A 405 32.34 8.71 -10.10
CA ASN A 405 32.28 9.69 -9.01
C ASN A 405 32.64 9.12 -7.64
N LEU A 406 32.91 7.81 -7.52
CA LEU A 406 33.61 7.30 -6.36
C LEU A 406 35.12 7.47 -6.57
N PRO A 407 35.87 8.01 -5.59
CA PRO A 407 37.32 8.06 -5.70
C PRO A 407 37.83 6.63 -5.99
N GLU A 408 38.75 6.50 -6.96
CA GLU A 408 39.30 5.25 -7.55
C GLU A 408 39.96 4.26 -6.54
N SER A 409 39.61 4.32 -5.25
CA SER A 409 40.25 3.62 -4.14
C SER A 409 39.32 2.83 -3.21
N ARG A 410 37.98 2.81 -3.44
CA ARG A 410 37.06 2.00 -2.61
C ARG A 410 36.98 0.54 -3.12
N PRO A 411 37.31 -0.47 -2.31
CA PRO A 411 37.18 -1.88 -2.69
C PRO A 411 35.69 -2.29 -2.80
N MET A 412 35.36 -3.14 -3.78
CA MET A 412 33.98 -3.64 -4.00
C MET A 412 33.39 -4.27 -2.72
N PRO A 413 32.10 -4.09 -2.44
CA PRO A 413 31.46 -4.62 -1.24
C PRO A 413 31.36 -6.15 -1.29
N THR A 414 31.35 -6.80 -0.13
CA THR A 414 30.95 -8.22 -0.03
C THR A 414 29.44 -8.29 0.16
N LEU A 415 28.76 -9.07 -0.68
CA LEU A 415 27.36 -9.42 -0.50
C LEU A 415 27.28 -10.66 0.40
N TYR A 416 26.46 -10.59 1.46
CA TYR A 416 26.35 -11.63 2.48
C TYR A 416 25.07 -12.45 2.35
N ALA A 417 23.99 -11.86 1.86
CA ALA A 417 22.69 -12.52 1.79
C ALA A 417 21.94 -12.14 0.52
N VAL A 418 21.14 -13.07 0.01
CA VAL A 418 20.24 -12.89 -1.14
C VAL A 418 18.90 -13.57 -0.86
N TRP A 419 17.82 -12.86 -1.15
CA TRP A 419 16.47 -13.39 -1.00
C TRP A 419 15.57 -12.78 -2.06
N GLY A 420 14.63 -13.57 -2.59
CA GLY A 420 13.63 -13.09 -3.53
C GLY A 420 12.21 -13.46 -3.13
N SER A 421 11.26 -12.61 -3.52
CA SER A 421 9.83 -12.97 -3.49
C SER A 421 9.38 -13.62 -4.80
N ALA A 422 10.12 -13.35 -5.88
CA ALA A 422 9.87 -13.84 -7.23
C ALA A 422 11.19 -13.78 -8.05
N PRO A 423 11.32 -14.53 -9.16
CA PRO A 423 12.54 -14.48 -9.98
C PRO A 423 12.84 -13.11 -10.60
N ASP A 424 11.83 -12.27 -10.77
CA ASP A 424 11.93 -10.87 -11.19
C ASP A 424 12.02 -9.87 -10.01
N HIS A 425 12.10 -10.37 -8.78
CA HIS A 425 12.19 -9.53 -7.59
C HIS A 425 13.10 -10.17 -6.53
N VAL A 426 14.38 -9.81 -6.60
CA VAL A 426 15.45 -10.37 -5.77
C VAL A 426 16.23 -9.25 -5.11
N VAL A 427 16.53 -9.40 -3.83
CA VAL A 427 17.29 -8.45 -3.02
C VAL A 427 18.59 -9.10 -2.58
N ALA A 428 19.69 -8.38 -2.69
CA ALA A 428 20.97 -8.76 -2.11
C ALA A 428 21.49 -7.67 -1.19
N VAL A 429 22.07 -8.05 -0.06
CA VAL A 429 22.65 -7.09 0.90
C VAL A 429 24.08 -7.45 1.24
N GLY A 430 24.85 -6.43 1.60
CA GLY A 430 26.29 -6.54 1.80
C GLY A 430 26.84 -5.57 2.84
N ASP A 431 28.16 -5.53 2.93
CA ASP A 431 28.86 -4.46 3.65
C ASP A 431 28.87 -3.13 2.87
N GLN A 432 29.48 -2.11 3.47
CA GLN A 432 29.65 -0.77 2.86
C GLN A 432 28.34 -0.13 2.39
N LEU A 433 27.27 -0.26 3.18
CA LEU A 433 25.95 0.29 2.87
C LEU A 433 25.30 -0.32 1.60
N THR A 434 25.70 -1.53 1.20
CA THR A 434 25.27 -2.09 -0.08
C THR A 434 23.96 -2.86 0.06
N MET A 435 22.93 -2.36 -0.60
CA MET A 435 21.73 -3.11 -0.95
C MET A 435 21.55 -3.07 -2.47
N LEU A 436 21.22 -4.20 -3.06
CA LEU A 436 20.94 -4.37 -4.48
C LEU A 436 19.54 -4.94 -4.66
N VAL A 437 18.83 -4.46 -5.67
CA VAL A 437 17.53 -5.01 -6.08
C VAL A 437 17.55 -5.35 -7.56
N TYR A 438 17.08 -6.55 -7.87
CA TYR A 438 16.84 -7.05 -9.19
C TYR A 438 15.35 -6.92 -9.55
N ASP A 439 15.07 -6.37 -10.73
CA ASP A 439 13.72 -6.12 -11.24
C ASP A 439 13.30 -7.09 -12.38
N GLY A 440 14.04 -8.18 -12.57
CA GLY A 440 13.86 -9.12 -13.68
C GLY A 440 14.68 -8.77 -14.93
N ASN A 441 15.26 -7.57 -14.98
CA ASN A 441 16.13 -7.16 -16.08
C ASN A 441 17.53 -6.76 -15.59
N SER A 442 17.62 -5.96 -14.53
CA SER A 442 18.88 -5.36 -14.08
C SER A 442 18.95 -5.23 -12.56
N TRP A 443 20.18 -5.17 -12.05
CA TRP A 443 20.43 -4.89 -10.64
C TRP A 443 20.67 -3.40 -10.41
N SER A 444 19.91 -2.81 -9.50
CA SER A 444 20.04 -1.42 -9.05
C SER A 444 20.55 -1.36 -7.61
N ARG A 445 21.42 -0.39 -7.30
CA ARG A 445 21.83 -0.12 -5.91
C ARG A 445 20.75 0.72 -5.22
N LEU A 446 20.37 0.30 -4.01
CA LEU A 446 19.61 1.10 -3.08
C LEU A 446 20.52 1.60 -1.95
N ASN A 447 20.28 2.83 -1.48
CA ASN A 447 20.95 3.35 -0.28
C ASN A 447 20.44 2.59 0.94
N SER A 448 21.32 1.88 1.65
CA SER A 448 20.93 1.28 2.94
C SER A 448 21.05 2.32 4.05
N ALA A 449 19.96 2.58 4.78
CA ALA A 449 19.89 3.46 5.95
C ALA A 449 20.75 3.02 7.17
N THR A 450 21.54 1.95 7.04
CA THR A 450 22.36 1.37 8.10
C THR A 450 23.82 1.24 7.68
N ASP A 451 24.75 1.69 8.54
CA ASP A 451 26.20 1.48 8.42
C ASP A 451 26.68 0.09 8.85
N ALA A 452 25.76 -0.75 9.31
CA ALA A 452 26.07 -2.04 9.84
C ALA A 452 25.99 -3.16 8.80
N LEU A 453 26.73 -4.22 9.09
CA LEU A 453 26.76 -5.44 8.31
C LEU A 453 25.44 -6.20 8.44
N VAL A 454 24.67 -6.32 7.35
CA VAL A 454 23.54 -7.26 7.27
C VAL A 454 24.08 -8.62 6.82
N ARG A 455 23.89 -9.65 7.65
CA ARG A 455 24.42 -11.00 7.46
C ARG A 455 23.42 -11.97 6.84
N ASP A 456 22.12 -11.74 7.06
CA ASP A 456 21.05 -12.58 6.52
C ASP A 456 19.78 -11.77 6.26
N LEU A 457 18.95 -12.27 5.34
CA LEU A 457 17.69 -11.68 4.89
C LEU A 457 16.56 -12.69 4.91
N TRP A 458 15.38 -12.25 5.31
CA TRP A 458 14.16 -13.05 5.18
C TRP A 458 12.95 -12.17 4.89
N GLY A 459 12.24 -12.46 3.81
CA GLY A 459 10.99 -11.76 3.50
C GLY A 459 9.78 -12.41 4.14
N LEU A 460 8.89 -11.59 4.70
CA LEU A 460 7.59 -11.97 5.23
C LEU A 460 6.53 -10.99 4.74
N ARG A 461 5.35 -11.51 4.41
CA ARG A 461 4.21 -10.69 3.94
C ARG A 461 3.84 -9.57 4.92
N GLU A 462 3.87 -9.83 6.23
CA GLU A 462 3.49 -8.84 7.27
C GLU A 462 4.64 -7.90 7.70
N PHE A 463 5.89 -8.23 7.34
CA PHE A 463 7.08 -7.47 7.77
C PHE A 463 7.89 -6.87 6.62
N GLY A 464 7.52 -7.12 5.37
CA GLY A 464 8.37 -6.80 4.22
C GLY A 464 9.66 -7.62 4.27
N LEU A 465 10.81 -6.95 4.23
CA LEU A 465 12.12 -7.60 4.34
C LEU A 465 12.64 -7.46 5.78
N LEU A 466 13.09 -8.57 6.38
CA LEU A 466 13.80 -8.59 7.65
C LEU A 466 15.28 -8.83 7.40
N GLY A 467 16.12 -8.11 8.11
CA GLY A 467 17.57 -8.18 8.01
C GLY A 467 18.19 -8.30 9.38
N VAL A 468 19.17 -9.18 9.54
CA VAL A 468 19.87 -9.37 10.82
C VAL A 468 21.37 -9.24 10.64
N GLY A 469 22.07 -8.77 11.67
CA GLY A 469 23.48 -8.41 11.55
C GLY A 469 24.24 -8.22 12.86
N GLU A 470 25.29 -7.41 12.80
CA GLU A 470 26.07 -7.00 13.98
C GLU A 470 25.41 -5.86 14.77
N ARG A 471 25.87 -5.61 16.02
CA ARG A 471 25.41 -4.51 16.90
C ARG A 471 23.93 -4.61 17.31
N ASP A 472 23.48 -5.84 17.56
CA ASP A 472 22.17 -6.15 18.14
C ASP A 472 21.00 -5.74 17.21
N GLN A 473 21.25 -5.64 15.91
CA GLN A 473 20.30 -5.08 14.96
C GLN A 473 19.46 -6.16 14.29
N VAL A 474 18.16 -6.10 14.57
CA VAL A 474 17.12 -6.57 13.66
C VAL A 474 16.56 -5.35 12.96
N PHE A 475 16.73 -5.35 11.65
CA PHE A 475 16.19 -4.36 10.75
C PHE A 475 14.86 -4.85 10.20
N ARG A 476 13.85 -3.96 10.17
CA ARG A 476 12.57 -4.23 9.50
C ARG A 476 12.30 -3.21 8.40
N HIS A 477 12.19 -3.67 7.16
CA HIS A 477 11.80 -2.84 6.02
C HIS A 477 10.28 -2.87 5.86
N TYR A 478 9.58 -1.81 6.31
CA TYR A 478 8.15 -1.67 6.05
C TYR A 478 7.95 -1.18 4.62
N GLY A 479 7.24 -1.96 3.82
CA GLY A 479 6.79 -1.52 2.51
C GLY A 479 7.69 -1.98 1.37
N TRP A 480 7.43 -3.18 0.86
CA TRP A 480 7.38 -3.32 -0.61
C TRP A 480 5.95 -3.14 -1.14
N SER A 481 5.08 -2.49 -0.36
CA SER A 481 4.23 -1.50 -1.01
C SER A 481 5.22 -0.56 -1.69
N ARG A 482 5.30 -0.57 -3.01
CA ARG A 482 5.42 0.72 -3.67
C ARG A 482 4.11 1.43 -3.31
N PRO A 483 4.04 2.42 -2.40
CA PRO A 483 3.40 3.61 -2.86
C PRO A 483 4.36 4.11 -3.92
N SER A 484 4.12 3.80 -5.19
CA SER A 484 4.39 4.84 -6.16
C SER A 484 3.47 5.96 -5.70
N ARG A 485 4.00 6.85 -4.87
CA ARG A 485 3.42 8.17 -4.75
C ARG A 485 3.54 8.72 -6.17
N LEU A 486 2.44 8.65 -6.92
CA LEU A 486 1.91 9.90 -7.47
C LEU A 486 2.14 10.92 -6.36
N ALA A 487 2.94 11.94 -6.62
CA ALA A 487 2.97 13.14 -5.80
C ALA A 487 1.51 13.50 -5.54
N ARG A 488 1.00 13.11 -4.36
CA ARG A 488 -0.40 13.12 -3.93
C ARG A 488 -1.42 13.17 -5.09
N PRO A 489 -2.10 12.06 -5.49
CA PRO A 489 -3.42 12.29 -6.06
C PRO A 489 -4.25 12.84 -4.90
N LEU A 490 -4.54 14.13 -4.97
CA LEU A 490 -5.43 14.84 -4.06
C LEU A 490 -6.70 14.00 -3.86
N PHE A 491 -6.81 13.30 -2.73
CA PHE A 491 -8.07 12.79 -2.17
C PHE A 491 -8.99 11.95 -3.09
N ALA A 492 -8.50 11.38 -4.21
CA ALA A 492 -9.37 10.65 -5.13
C ALA A 492 -9.57 9.20 -4.66
N GLU A 493 -10.84 8.82 -4.47
CA GLU A 493 -11.27 7.48 -4.10
C GLU A 493 -11.16 6.55 -5.32
N ILE A 494 -10.79 5.28 -5.12
CA ILE A 494 -10.85 4.28 -6.20
C ILE A 494 -12.27 3.77 -6.31
N ILE A 495 -12.86 3.93 -7.49
CA ILE A 495 -14.21 3.48 -7.80
C ILE A 495 -14.17 2.04 -8.27
N ASP A 496 -13.27 1.73 -9.20
CA ASP A 496 -13.16 0.39 -9.77
C ASP A 496 -11.73 0.05 -10.23
N LEU A 497 -11.43 -1.25 -10.29
CA LEU A 497 -10.14 -1.84 -10.64
C LEU A 497 -10.31 -2.94 -11.67
N TRP A 498 -9.45 -2.90 -12.70
CA TRP A 498 -9.33 -4.01 -13.64
C TRP A 498 -7.87 -4.14 -14.09
N GLY A 499 -7.39 -5.38 -14.24
CA GLY A 499 -6.04 -5.62 -14.75
C GLY A 499 -5.99 -6.72 -15.80
N ARG A 500 -4.90 -6.71 -16.59
CA ARG A 500 -4.51 -7.83 -17.47
C ARG A 500 -3.55 -8.77 -16.76
N ALA A 501 -2.71 -8.22 -15.89
CA ALA A 501 -1.69 -8.93 -15.16
C ALA A 501 -1.40 -8.21 -13.82
N SER A 502 -0.56 -8.82 -12.97
CA SER A 502 -0.21 -8.24 -11.66
C SER A 502 0.59 -6.94 -11.76
N ASP A 503 1.13 -6.68 -12.95
CA ASP A 503 1.98 -5.58 -13.37
C ASP A 503 1.32 -4.74 -14.48
N ASP A 504 0.01 -4.88 -14.70
CA ASP A 504 -0.71 -4.14 -15.74
C ASP A 504 -2.17 -3.92 -15.36
N ILE A 505 -2.43 -2.78 -14.72
CA ILE A 505 -3.67 -2.55 -13.95
C ILE A 505 -4.16 -1.14 -14.15
N LEU A 506 -5.47 -1.01 -14.32
CA LEU A 506 -6.17 0.24 -14.49
C LEU A 506 -7.07 0.47 -13.28
N ALA A 507 -7.17 1.72 -12.86
CA ALA A 507 -8.11 2.13 -11.83
C ALA A 507 -8.93 3.35 -12.26
N LEU A 508 -10.23 3.29 -12.00
CA LEU A 508 -11.12 4.45 -12.05
C LEU A 508 -11.03 5.19 -10.71
N THR A 509 -10.91 6.51 -10.78
CA THR A 509 -10.85 7.35 -9.59
C THR A 509 -12.06 8.29 -9.54
N SER A 510 -12.39 8.78 -8.34
CA SER A 510 -13.54 9.68 -8.14
C SER A 510 -13.36 11.09 -8.72
N ARG A 511 -12.11 11.51 -8.99
CA ARG A 511 -11.72 12.86 -9.42
C ARG A 511 -10.42 12.80 -10.21
N GLU A 512 -10.09 13.85 -10.97
CA GLU A 512 -8.86 13.89 -11.78
C GLU A 512 -7.58 13.53 -10.98
N PRO A 513 -6.70 12.69 -11.55
CA PRO A 513 -6.83 11.97 -12.83
C PRO A 513 -7.88 10.86 -12.74
N PHE A 514 -8.86 10.85 -13.65
CA PHE A 514 -10.03 9.95 -13.64
C PHE A 514 -9.68 8.49 -13.96
N LEU A 515 -8.61 8.29 -14.71
CA LEU A 515 -8.10 6.97 -15.07
C LEU A 515 -6.58 6.92 -14.88
N ILE A 516 -6.13 5.98 -14.04
CA ILE A 516 -4.71 5.76 -13.78
C ILE A 516 -4.30 4.34 -14.19
N HIS A 517 -3.06 4.19 -14.60
CA HIS A 517 -2.48 2.93 -15.07
C HIS A 517 -1.21 2.59 -14.29
N PHE A 518 -1.14 1.36 -13.81
CA PHE A 518 0.05 0.75 -13.23
C PHE A 518 0.70 -0.16 -14.28
N ASP A 519 1.92 0.17 -14.69
CA ASP A 519 2.71 -0.57 -15.69
C ASP A 519 3.69 -1.58 -15.08
N GLY A 520 3.47 -1.98 -13.82
CA GLY A 520 4.39 -2.82 -13.04
C GLY A 520 5.49 -2.02 -12.36
N THR A 521 5.71 -0.82 -12.88
CA THR A 521 6.45 0.35 -12.42
C THR A 521 5.85 1.19 -11.31
N GLU A 522 4.92 2.01 -11.76
CA GLU A 522 4.33 3.12 -11.05
C GLU A 522 2.93 3.40 -11.58
N TRP A 523 2.10 4.04 -10.76
CA TRP A 523 0.82 4.58 -11.20
C TRP A 523 1.04 5.87 -11.99
N ARG A 524 0.49 5.96 -13.20
CA ARG A 524 0.50 7.16 -14.04
C ARG A 524 -0.91 7.56 -14.44
N ALA A 525 -1.16 8.87 -14.48
CA ALA A 525 -2.37 9.40 -15.09
C ALA A 525 -2.38 9.08 -16.58
N LEU A 526 -3.44 8.41 -17.06
CA LEU A 526 -3.53 8.12 -18.49
C LEU A 526 -3.80 9.38 -19.30
N GLU A 527 -4.45 10.38 -18.72
CA GLU A 527 -4.79 11.65 -19.39
C GLU A 527 -3.55 12.42 -19.90
N GLU A 528 -2.38 12.22 -19.27
CA GLU A 528 -1.11 12.81 -19.73
C GLU A 528 -0.69 12.28 -21.11
N ASN A 529 -0.91 10.99 -21.35
CA ASN A 529 -0.57 10.31 -22.60
C ASN A 529 -1.78 10.14 -23.54
N HIS A 530 -2.98 10.36 -23.01
CA HIS A 530 -4.27 10.28 -23.69
C HIS A 530 -5.08 11.57 -23.47
N PRO A 531 -4.63 12.72 -23.99
CA PRO A 531 -5.31 14.01 -23.79
C PRO A 531 -6.72 14.04 -24.38
N GLU A 532 -7.08 13.09 -25.25
CA GLU A 532 -8.45 12.91 -25.74
C GLU A 532 -9.44 12.58 -24.62
N LEU A 533 -9.01 11.93 -23.52
CA LEU A 533 -9.88 11.60 -22.39
C LEU A 533 -10.52 12.85 -21.77
N MET A 534 -9.77 13.95 -21.69
CA MET A 534 -10.25 15.24 -21.19
C MET A 534 -11.37 15.85 -22.04
N ILE A 535 -11.52 15.42 -23.30
CA ILE A 535 -12.56 15.89 -24.22
C ILE A 535 -13.76 14.93 -24.22
N LEU A 536 -13.52 13.63 -24.02
CA LEU A 536 -14.54 12.59 -24.07
C LEU A 536 -15.37 12.52 -22.78
N LEU A 537 -14.79 12.96 -21.66
CA LEU A 537 -15.49 13.00 -20.38
C LEU A 537 -16.33 14.29 -20.30
N PRO A 538 -17.65 14.18 -20.03
CA PRO A 538 -18.47 15.35 -19.79
C PRO A 538 -17.98 16.12 -18.55
N ASP A 539 -17.83 17.43 -18.69
CA ASP A 539 -17.47 18.34 -17.61
C ASP A 539 -18.58 18.35 -16.54
N LYS A 540 -18.22 18.04 -15.30
CA LYS A 540 -19.13 18.12 -14.15
C LYS A 540 -18.76 19.32 -13.29
N ASP A 541 -19.74 20.15 -12.98
CA ASP A 541 -19.59 21.32 -12.12
C ASP A 541 -19.03 21.00 -10.70
N ASP A 542 -19.07 19.73 -10.28
CA ASP A 542 -18.59 19.25 -8.99
C ASP A 542 -17.19 18.59 -9.03
N GLY A 543 -16.57 18.47 -10.21
CA GLY A 543 -15.25 17.87 -10.40
C GLY A 543 -15.19 16.36 -10.18
N THR A 544 -16.32 15.65 -10.19
CA THR A 544 -16.36 14.18 -10.05
C THR A 544 -16.24 13.46 -11.39
N THR A 545 -15.77 12.21 -11.38
CA THR A 545 -15.78 11.39 -12.60
C THR A 545 -17.22 11.04 -13.01
N PRO A 546 -17.53 10.97 -14.32
CA PRO A 546 -18.76 10.38 -14.81
C PRO A 546 -18.69 8.85 -14.93
N LEU A 547 -17.51 8.22 -14.81
CA LEU A 547 -17.33 6.78 -14.96
C LEU A 547 -17.65 6.03 -13.66
N ARG A 548 -18.19 4.81 -13.78
CA ARG A 548 -18.63 3.99 -12.63
C ARG A 548 -18.04 2.57 -12.60
N ASP A 549 -17.72 1.98 -13.75
CA ASP A 549 -17.17 0.62 -13.83
C ASP A 549 -16.37 0.43 -15.12
N MET A 550 -15.42 -0.52 -15.12
CA MET A 550 -14.67 -0.87 -16.32
C MET A 550 -14.46 -2.38 -16.48
N TRP A 551 -14.31 -2.80 -17.74
CA TRP A 551 -13.91 -4.15 -18.07
C TRP A 551 -13.06 -4.15 -19.33
N GLY A 552 -12.01 -4.97 -19.36
CA GLY A 552 -11.22 -5.21 -20.57
C GLY A 552 -11.07 -6.68 -20.92
N ASP A 553 -10.68 -6.92 -22.17
CA ASP A 553 -10.35 -8.24 -22.70
C ASP A 553 -8.84 -8.54 -22.67
N ALA A 554 -8.49 -9.77 -23.08
CA ALA A 554 -7.10 -10.21 -23.13
C ALA A 554 -6.28 -9.49 -24.21
N GLU A 555 -6.92 -8.96 -25.24
CA GLU A 555 -6.32 -8.19 -26.32
C GLU A 555 -6.03 -6.73 -25.91
N GLY A 556 -6.52 -6.28 -24.74
CA GLY A 556 -6.34 -4.94 -24.21
C GLY A 556 -7.36 -3.93 -24.71
N VAL A 557 -8.51 -4.36 -25.24
CA VAL A 557 -9.66 -3.48 -25.48
C VAL A 557 -10.39 -3.30 -24.16
N ILE A 558 -10.64 -2.04 -23.79
CA ILE A 558 -11.28 -1.70 -22.51
C ILE A 558 -12.59 -0.96 -22.79
N HIS A 559 -13.63 -1.28 -22.04
CA HIS A 559 -14.89 -0.55 -22.00
C HIS A 559 -15.10 0.01 -20.60
N ALA A 560 -15.26 1.32 -20.50
CA ALA A 560 -15.65 2.00 -19.27
C ALA A 560 -17.06 2.58 -19.43
N VAL A 561 -17.90 2.40 -18.43
CA VAL A 561 -19.30 2.87 -18.46
C VAL A 561 -19.55 3.87 -17.34
N GLY A 562 -20.58 4.70 -17.51
CA GLY A 562 -20.87 5.75 -16.55
C GLY A 562 -22.21 6.44 -16.71
N ASP A 563 -22.26 7.68 -16.22
CA ASP A 563 -23.43 8.55 -16.23
C ASP A 563 -23.97 8.82 -17.64
N ASP A 564 -25.26 9.13 -17.74
CA ASP A 564 -25.91 9.52 -19.01
C ASP A 564 -25.71 8.55 -20.19
N SER A 565 -25.60 7.26 -19.89
CA SER A 565 -25.31 6.18 -20.84
C SER A 565 -23.97 6.38 -21.55
N LEU A 566 -23.00 6.99 -20.87
CA LEU A 566 -21.62 7.14 -21.33
C LEU A 566 -20.97 5.75 -21.42
N ILE A 567 -20.41 5.47 -22.60
CA ILE A 567 -19.56 4.30 -22.84
C ILE A 567 -18.31 4.80 -23.56
N LEU A 568 -17.16 4.60 -22.91
CA LEU A 568 -15.84 4.82 -23.51
C LEU A 568 -15.25 3.48 -23.90
N ARG A 569 -14.55 3.45 -25.04
CA ARG A 569 -13.85 2.29 -25.55
C ARG A 569 -12.41 2.66 -25.88
N TYR A 570 -11.47 1.96 -25.26
CA TYR A 570 -10.07 1.96 -25.64
C TYR A 570 -9.78 0.84 -26.62
N GLN A 571 -9.07 1.17 -27.69
CA GLN A 571 -8.56 0.19 -28.65
C GLN A 571 -7.05 0.38 -28.79
N PRO A 572 -6.23 -0.66 -28.58
CA PRO A 572 -4.79 -0.57 -28.77
C PRO A 572 -4.42 -0.05 -30.16
N GLY A 573 -3.64 1.03 -30.21
CA GLY A 573 -3.24 1.70 -31.46
C GLY A 573 -4.23 2.71 -32.03
N GLU A 574 -5.49 2.73 -31.58
CA GLU A 574 -6.50 3.72 -31.99
C GLU A 574 -6.85 4.71 -30.86
N GLY A 575 -6.60 4.37 -29.59
CA GLY A 575 -6.81 5.22 -28.43
C GLY A 575 -8.24 5.15 -27.87
N TRP A 576 -8.60 6.13 -27.03
CA TRP A 576 -9.92 6.21 -26.43
C TRP A 576 -10.94 6.86 -27.37
N THR A 577 -12.14 6.30 -27.41
CA THR A 577 -13.27 6.83 -28.18
C THR A 577 -14.57 6.71 -27.39
N GLN A 578 -15.46 7.68 -27.52
CA GLN A 578 -16.82 7.55 -27.00
C GLN A 578 -17.67 6.74 -27.99
N VAL A 579 -18.34 5.70 -27.48
CA VAL A 579 -19.22 4.86 -28.30
C VAL A 579 -20.55 5.57 -28.51
N ALA A 580 -20.95 5.71 -29.78
CA ALA A 580 -22.24 6.28 -30.13
C ALA A 580 -23.36 5.24 -29.97
N LEU A 581 -24.34 5.58 -29.14
CA LEU A 581 -25.57 4.79 -28.95
C LEU A 581 -26.68 5.25 -29.89
N ASP A 582 -27.61 4.34 -30.21
CA ASP A 582 -28.83 4.70 -30.92
C ASP A 582 -29.65 5.73 -30.12
N ALA A 583 -30.24 6.71 -30.79
CA ALA A 583 -31.00 7.79 -30.15
C ALA A 583 -32.23 7.30 -29.35
N SER A 584 -32.65 6.05 -29.53
CA SER A 584 -33.70 5.40 -28.74
C SER A 584 -33.23 4.95 -27.35
N VAL A 585 -31.92 4.80 -27.13
CA VAL A 585 -31.39 4.43 -25.82
C VAL A 585 -31.55 5.63 -24.86
N PRO A 586 -32.24 5.47 -23.72
CA PRO A 586 -32.39 6.56 -22.76
C PRO A 586 -31.03 6.91 -22.13
N ARG A 587 -30.82 8.18 -21.81
CA ARG A 587 -29.65 8.65 -21.05
C ARG A 587 -29.88 8.38 -19.57
N ARG A 588 -29.19 7.40 -18.99
CA ARG A 588 -29.27 6.99 -17.58
C ARG A 588 -27.91 6.46 -17.13
N GLY A 589 -27.61 6.50 -15.83
CA GLY A 589 -26.36 5.96 -15.32
C GLY A 589 -26.25 4.46 -15.57
N LEU A 590 -25.09 4.03 -16.09
CA LEU A 590 -24.66 2.63 -16.14
C LEU A 590 -23.75 2.38 -14.94
N ASN A 591 -24.11 1.39 -14.12
CA ASN A 591 -23.44 1.08 -12.87
C ASN A 591 -22.39 0.00 -13.00
N SER A 592 -22.56 -0.94 -13.94
CA SER A 592 -21.60 -2.01 -14.12
C SER A 592 -21.53 -2.52 -15.56
N VAL A 593 -20.36 -2.99 -15.98
CA VAL A 593 -20.07 -3.61 -17.27
C VAL A 593 -19.25 -4.89 -17.08
N TRP A 594 -19.61 -5.94 -17.80
CA TRP A 594 -18.84 -7.19 -17.80
C TRP A 594 -18.88 -7.87 -19.16
N GLY A 595 -17.74 -8.42 -19.57
CA GLY A 595 -17.59 -9.15 -20.83
C GLY A 595 -17.18 -10.61 -20.65
N THR A 596 -17.53 -11.44 -21.63
CA THR A 596 -16.98 -12.81 -21.75
C THR A 596 -15.86 -12.88 -22.78
N GLU A 597 -15.95 -12.05 -23.82
CA GLU A 597 -14.97 -11.87 -24.89
C GLU A 597 -15.17 -10.48 -25.50
N ALA A 598 -14.24 -10.02 -26.33
CA ALA A 598 -14.24 -8.70 -26.95
C ALA A 598 -15.58 -8.30 -27.62
N GLY A 599 -16.34 -9.29 -28.09
CA GLY A 599 -17.61 -9.12 -28.79
C GLY A 599 -18.87 -9.50 -28.01
N GLU A 600 -18.79 -9.71 -26.71
CA GLU A 600 -19.95 -10.13 -25.90
C GLU A 600 -19.87 -9.48 -24.52
N LEU A 601 -20.48 -8.29 -24.40
CA LEU A 601 -20.48 -7.50 -23.16
C LEU A 601 -21.91 -7.13 -22.74
N TYR A 602 -22.11 -6.99 -21.44
CA TYR A 602 -23.36 -6.53 -20.85
C TYR A 602 -23.08 -5.34 -19.94
N ALA A 603 -23.93 -4.32 -20.01
CA ALA A 603 -23.90 -3.20 -19.08
C ALA A 603 -25.28 -3.01 -18.43
N VAL A 604 -25.31 -2.74 -17.14
CA VAL A 604 -26.55 -2.56 -16.36
C VAL A 604 -26.54 -1.24 -15.61
N GLY A 605 -27.71 -0.71 -15.30
CA GLY A 605 -27.80 0.59 -14.65
C GLY A 605 -29.17 0.96 -14.09
N GLU A 606 -29.43 2.26 -14.10
CA GLU A 606 -30.51 2.87 -13.34
C GLU A 606 -31.92 2.54 -13.86
N ALA A 607 -32.83 2.31 -12.91
CA ALA A 607 -34.27 2.33 -13.14
C ALA A 607 -34.82 3.73 -12.82
N VAL A 608 -35.88 4.13 -13.53
CA VAL A 608 -36.61 5.38 -13.24
C VAL A 608 -38.09 5.07 -13.09
N GLU A 609 -38.83 5.94 -12.41
CA GLU A 609 -40.23 5.68 -12.12
C GLU A 609 -41.05 5.40 -13.40
N GLY A 610 -41.65 4.21 -13.46
CA GLY A 610 -42.48 3.77 -14.58
C GLY A 610 -41.73 3.06 -15.71
N GLU A 611 -40.40 2.99 -15.66
CA GLU A 611 -39.57 2.33 -16.68
C GLU A 611 -38.60 1.32 -16.04
N PRO A 612 -38.31 0.19 -16.70
CA PRO A 612 -37.37 -0.79 -16.15
C PRO A 612 -35.93 -0.26 -16.12
N ALA A 613 -35.07 -0.94 -15.36
CA ALA A 613 -33.63 -0.70 -15.33
C ALA A 613 -33.02 -0.75 -16.73
N LEU A 614 -32.00 0.06 -16.98
CA LEU A 614 -31.29 0.02 -18.25
C LEU A 614 -30.38 -1.22 -18.29
N ILE A 615 -30.53 -2.03 -19.34
CA ILE A 615 -29.59 -3.12 -19.67
C ILE A 615 -29.20 -2.96 -21.13
N LEU A 616 -27.90 -2.93 -21.42
CA LEU A 616 -27.33 -2.88 -22.76
C LEU A 616 -26.51 -4.15 -23.03
N HIS A 617 -26.48 -4.58 -24.28
CA HIS A 617 -25.67 -5.70 -24.76
C HIS A 617 -24.88 -5.31 -26.00
N TYR A 618 -23.59 -5.65 -26.00
CA TYR A 618 -22.68 -5.50 -27.12
C TYR A 618 -22.46 -6.84 -27.80
N ASP A 619 -22.72 -6.90 -29.10
CA ASP A 619 -22.59 -8.11 -29.93
C ASP A 619 -21.29 -8.16 -30.76
N GLY A 620 -20.31 -7.32 -30.42
CA GLY A 620 -19.07 -7.15 -31.18
C GLY A 620 -19.17 -6.10 -32.29
N SER A 621 -20.36 -5.54 -32.51
CA SER A 621 -20.57 -4.49 -33.51
C SER A 621 -21.27 -3.26 -32.93
N ALA A 622 -22.32 -3.46 -32.12
CA ALA A 622 -23.12 -2.37 -31.60
C ALA A 622 -23.68 -2.69 -30.21
N TRP A 623 -23.83 -1.63 -29.41
CA TRP A 623 -24.56 -1.68 -28.15
C TRP A 623 -26.05 -1.51 -28.41
N THR A 624 -26.87 -2.43 -27.89
CA THR A 624 -28.33 -2.38 -28.04
C THR A 624 -29.03 -2.54 -26.70
N GLN A 625 -30.14 -1.84 -26.51
CA GLN A 625 -30.93 -1.95 -25.28
C GLN A 625 -31.71 -3.27 -25.24
N MET A 626 -31.58 -3.98 -24.13
CA MET A 626 -32.33 -5.20 -23.85
C MET A 626 -33.60 -4.90 -23.05
N SER A 627 -34.69 -5.55 -23.43
CA SER A 627 -35.92 -5.51 -22.63
C SER A 627 -35.76 -6.37 -21.38
N ASN A 628 -36.16 -5.82 -20.24
CA ASN A 628 -36.21 -6.53 -18.96
C ASN A 628 -37.42 -6.03 -18.16
N GLY A 629 -37.74 -6.73 -17.06
CA GLY A 629 -38.85 -6.41 -16.19
C GLY A 629 -38.44 -5.90 -14.80
N ALA A 630 -37.17 -5.51 -14.58
CA ALA A 630 -36.73 -5.02 -13.29
C ALA A 630 -37.12 -3.55 -13.12
N THR A 631 -37.92 -3.26 -12.10
CA THR A 631 -38.34 -1.89 -11.75
C THR A 631 -37.38 -1.22 -10.77
N ALA A 632 -36.30 -1.90 -10.41
CA ALA A 632 -35.31 -1.49 -9.42
C ALA A 632 -33.94 -1.36 -10.11
N THR A 633 -33.13 -0.39 -9.67
CA THR A 633 -31.79 -0.15 -10.20
C THR A 633 -30.91 -1.39 -10.04
N LEU A 634 -30.13 -1.70 -11.08
CA LEU A 634 -29.16 -2.79 -11.08
C LEU A 634 -27.77 -2.22 -10.79
N HIS A 635 -27.04 -2.86 -9.87
CA HIS A 635 -25.73 -2.40 -9.39
C HIS A 635 -24.57 -3.14 -10.04
N SER A 636 -24.68 -4.45 -10.26
CA SER A 636 -23.59 -5.26 -10.81
C SER A 636 -24.10 -6.31 -11.79
N VAL A 637 -23.28 -6.62 -12.80
CA VAL A 637 -23.52 -7.68 -13.78
C VAL A 637 -22.30 -8.57 -13.92
N TRP A 638 -22.54 -9.88 -14.05
CA TRP A 638 -21.51 -10.85 -14.36
C TRP A 638 -22.00 -11.79 -15.46
N ALA A 639 -21.13 -12.12 -16.41
CA ALA A 639 -21.46 -12.98 -17.54
C ALA A 639 -20.41 -14.05 -17.80
N HIS A 640 -20.86 -15.20 -18.31
CA HIS A 640 -20.03 -16.31 -18.77
C HIS A 640 -20.80 -17.15 -19.81
N ASP A 641 -20.15 -17.47 -20.93
CA ASP A 641 -20.71 -18.31 -22.01
C ASP A 641 -22.16 -17.93 -22.42
N LYS A 642 -22.41 -16.64 -22.69
CA LYS A 642 -23.72 -16.08 -23.11
C LYS A 642 -24.86 -16.25 -22.09
N ARG A 643 -24.50 -16.50 -20.83
CA ARG A 643 -25.37 -16.40 -19.67
C ARG A 643 -24.90 -15.22 -18.83
N ALA A 644 -25.85 -14.46 -18.29
CA ALA A 644 -25.55 -13.31 -17.45
C ALA A 644 -26.45 -13.28 -16.21
N PHE A 645 -25.92 -12.72 -15.14
CA PHE A 645 -26.63 -12.44 -13.89
C PHE A 645 -26.49 -10.97 -13.57
N ALA A 646 -27.59 -10.32 -13.21
CA ALA A 646 -27.59 -8.93 -12.78
C ALA A 646 -28.29 -8.81 -11.43
N VAL A 647 -27.70 -8.02 -10.53
CA VAL A 647 -28.20 -7.83 -9.16
C VAL A 647 -28.40 -6.36 -8.87
N GLY A 648 -29.25 -6.03 -7.89
CA GLY A 648 -29.47 -4.64 -7.53
C GLY A 648 -30.41 -4.42 -6.36
N GLU A 649 -31.07 -3.26 -6.38
CA GLU A 649 -31.94 -2.77 -5.32
C GLU A 649 -33.10 -3.72 -4.99
N ASN A 650 -33.56 -3.65 -3.74
CA ASN A 650 -34.66 -4.49 -3.20
C ASN A 650 -34.42 -6.00 -3.33
N GLY A 651 -33.17 -6.46 -3.28
CA GLY A 651 -32.82 -7.86 -3.46
C GLY A 651 -33.07 -8.39 -4.87
N THR A 652 -33.09 -7.51 -5.88
CA THR A 652 -33.39 -7.91 -7.28
C THR A 652 -32.28 -8.80 -7.81
N ILE A 653 -32.66 -9.96 -8.37
CA ILE A 653 -31.75 -10.86 -9.09
C ILE A 653 -32.39 -11.24 -10.43
N LEU A 654 -31.69 -10.93 -11.52
CA LEU A 654 -32.07 -11.33 -12.87
C LEU A 654 -31.07 -12.34 -13.44
N THR A 655 -31.56 -13.22 -14.31
CA THR A 655 -30.72 -14.07 -15.15
C THR A 655 -31.14 -13.98 -16.61
N TYR A 656 -30.16 -14.03 -17.49
CA TYR A 656 -30.30 -14.09 -18.93
C TYR A 656 -29.53 -15.30 -19.46
N ALA A 657 -30.12 -16.00 -20.43
CA ALA A 657 -29.43 -17.01 -21.20
C ALA A 657 -29.91 -16.93 -22.66
N ALA A 658 -28.96 -16.75 -23.58
CA ALA A 658 -29.26 -16.67 -25.01
C ALA A 658 -29.94 -17.96 -25.53
N GLU A 659 -29.53 -19.11 -25.00
CA GLU A 659 -30.07 -20.43 -25.37
C GLU A 659 -31.53 -20.64 -24.92
N ASP A 660 -31.94 -19.96 -23.83
CA ASP A 660 -33.27 -20.06 -23.24
C ASP A 660 -34.25 -19.00 -23.79
N GLY A 661 -34.02 -18.57 -25.04
CA GLY A 661 -34.88 -17.61 -25.75
C GLY A 661 -34.48 -16.14 -25.58
N GLY A 662 -33.37 -15.85 -24.90
CA GLY A 662 -32.76 -14.52 -24.87
C GLY A 662 -33.58 -13.45 -24.16
N ILE A 663 -34.18 -13.80 -23.00
CA ILE A 663 -34.98 -12.87 -22.21
C ILE A 663 -34.44 -12.82 -20.78
N TRP A 664 -34.34 -11.62 -20.21
CA TRP A 664 -34.04 -11.42 -18.79
C TRP A 664 -35.21 -11.87 -17.92
N THR A 665 -34.95 -12.77 -16.98
CA THR A 665 -35.95 -13.36 -16.08
C THR A 665 -35.60 -13.11 -14.62
N HIS A 666 -36.62 -12.80 -13.81
CA HIS A 666 -36.47 -12.62 -12.37
C HIS A 666 -36.25 -13.97 -11.67
N MET A 667 -35.31 -13.99 -10.73
CA MET A 667 -35.06 -15.11 -9.83
C MET A 667 -35.61 -14.81 -8.43
N ASN A 668 -35.94 -15.86 -7.67
CA ASN A 668 -36.36 -15.69 -6.29
C ASN A 668 -35.14 -15.38 -5.41
N SER A 669 -35.08 -14.17 -4.87
CA SER A 669 -34.06 -13.76 -3.90
C SER A 669 -34.49 -14.15 -2.48
N PRO A 670 -33.57 -14.65 -1.63
CA PRO A 670 -33.83 -14.95 -0.23
C PRO A 670 -33.72 -13.70 0.68
N THR A 671 -33.44 -12.53 0.11
CA THR A 671 -33.32 -11.24 0.84
C THR A 671 -34.05 -10.13 0.10
N ARG A 672 -34.25 -9.01 0.79
CA ARG A 672 -34.71 -7.73 0.21
C ARG A 672 -33.66 -6.63 0.32
N GLU A 673 -32.52 -6.93 0.95
CA GLU A 673 -31.42 -5.98 1.05
C GLU A 673 -30.86 -5.66 -0.34
N PRO A 674 -30.36 -4.42 -0.55
CA PRO A 674 -29.62 -4.08 -1.76
C PRO A 674 -28.45 -5.04 -2.00
N LEU A 675 -28.30 -5.48 -3.25
CA LEU A 675 -27.21 -6.36 -3.69
C LEU A 675 -26.26 -5.54 -4.55
N TYR A 676 -24.99 -5.45 -4.16
CA TYR A 676 -24.02 -4.53 -4.74
C TYR A 676 -23.07 -5.20 -5.74
N GLY A 677 -22.63 -6.43 -5.48
CA GLY A 677 -21.67 -7.14 -6.35
C GLY A 677 -22.11 -8.56 -6.70
N VAL A 678 -21.82 -9.01 -7.92
CA VAL A 678 -22.04 -10.40 -8.37
C VAL A 678 -20.82 -10.93 -9.11
N TRP A 679 -20.45 -12.18 -8.84
CA TRP A 679 -19.38 -12.88 -9.55
C TRP A 679 -19.65 -14.39 -9.60
N GLY A 680 -19.14 -15.11 -10.59
CA GLY A 680 -19.31 -16.56 -10.70
C GLY A 680 -18.10 -17.34 -11.21
N ALA A 681 -17.99 -18.59 -10.75
CA ALA A 681 -17.03 -19.59 -11.23
C ALA A 681 -17.67 -20.46 -12.32
N GLY A 682 -18.08 -19.83 -13.42
CA GLY A 682 -18.82 -20.46 -14.50
C GLY A 682 -20.34 -20.56 -14.26
N GLN A 683 -21.06 -21.34 -15.08
CA GLN A 683 -22.53 -21.29 -15.13
C GLN A 683 -23.27 -21.83 -13.89
N GLY A 684 -22.57 -22.55 -13.00
CA GLY A 684 -23.17 -23.35 -11.93
C GLY A 684 -22.93 -22.84 -10.51
N LEU A 685 -22.04 -21.87 -10.31
CA LEU A 685 -21.73 -21.30 -9.01
C LEU A 685 -21.59 -19.78 -9.15
N VAL A 686 -22.59 -19.06 -8.62
CA VAL A 686 -22.62 -17.59 -8.62
C VAL A 686 -22.75 -17.11 -7.18
N ARG A 687 -22.01 -16.07 -6.83
CA ARG A 687 -21.96 -15.47 -5.51
C ARG A 687 -22.35 -14.00 -5.61
N VAL A 688 -23.04 -13.51 -4.59
CA VAL A 688 -23.54 -12.14 -4.53
C VAL A 688 -23.27 -11.57 -3.14
N VAL A 689 -22.88 -10.31 -3.12
CA VAL A 689 -22.63 -9.52 -1.91
C VAL A 689 -23.57 -8.31 -1.86
N GLY A 690 -23.89 -7.82 -0.67
CA GLY A 690 -24.79 -6.68 -0.52
C GLY A 690 -24.79 -6.06 0.87
N ALA A 691 -25.83 -5.27 1.13
CA ALA A 691 -25.98 -4.53 2.38
C ALA A 691 -26.14 -5.46 3.60
N GLU A 692 -25.84 -4.93 4.78
CA GLU A 692 -25.90 -5.65 6.06
C GLU A 692 -25.10 -6.98 6.07
N GLY A 693 -23.96 -7.03 5.37
CA GLY A 693 -23.12 -8.22 5.25
C GLY A 693 -23.75 -9.35 4.43
N THR A 694 -24.73 -9.05 3.58
CA THR A 694 -25.45 -10.06 2.79
C THR A 694 -24.49 -10.85 1.90
N LEU A 695 -24.51 -12.18 2.06
CA LEU A 695 -23.77 -13.13 1.22
C LEU A 695 -24.71 -14.22 0.70
N LEU A 696 -24.86 -14.29 -0.63
CA LEU A 696 -25.70 -15.29 -1.29
C LEU A 696 -24.87 -16.19 -2.19
N VAL A 697 -25.23 -17.47 -2.25
CA VAL A 697 -24.70 -18.44 -3.21
C VAL A 697 -25.83 -19.05 -4.02
N TYR A 698 -25.62 -19.19 -5.32
CA TYR A 698 -26.49 -19.88 -6.25
C TYR A 698 -25.89 -21.22 -6.65
N ALA A 699 -26.71 -22.27 -6.54
CA ALA A 699 -26.46 -23.54 -7.19
C ALA A 699 -27.70 -23.97 -7.99
N PRO A 700 -27.56 -24.48 -9.24
CA PRO A 700 -28.69 -24.87 -10.09
C PRO A 700 -29.67 -25.88 -9.45
N SER A 701 -29.18 -26.72 -8.54
CA SER A 701 -29.99 -27.75 -7.87
C SER A 701 -30.87 -27.21 -6.74
N THR A 702 -30.46 -26.12 -6.10
CA THR A 702 -31.09 -25.60 -4.87
C THR A 702 -31.60 -24.17 -4.99
N GLY A 703 -31.18 -23.43 -6.00
CA GLY A 703 -31.43 -21.99 -6.10
C GLY A 703 -30.53 -21.17 -5.18
N TRP A 704 -30.95 -19.93 -4.90
CA TRP A 704 -30.24 -18.98 -4.04
C TRP A 704 -30.42 -19.32 -2.56
N ALA A 705 -29.31 -19.26 -1.81
CA ALA A 705 -29.30 -19.43 -0.36
C ALA A 705 -28.35 -18.42 0.29
N HIS A 706 -28.64 -18.06 1.55
CA HIS A 706 -27.73 -17.30 2.42
C HIS A 706 -26.54 -18.17 2.84
N VAL A 707 -25.36 -17.55 2.96
CA VAL A 707 -24.16 -18.16 3.54
C VAL A 707 -23.76 -17.35 4.76
N GLU A 708 -23.46 -18.03 5.87
CA GLU A 708 -22.94 -17.36 7.06
C GLU A 708 -21.46 -17.01 6.85
N ALA A 709 -21.09 -15.77 7.16
CA ALA A 709 -19.69 -15.36 7.35
C ALA A 709 -19.39 -15.17 8.86
N PRO A 710 -18.12 -15.29 9.29
CA PRO A 710 -17.71 -14.93 10.64
C PRO A 710 -18.08 -13.50 10.95
N SER A 711 -18.09 -13.13 12.23
CA SER A 711 -18.52 -11.84 12.80
C SER A 711 -17.75 -10.60 12.30
N VAL A 712 -17.81 -10.33 11.00
CA VAL A 712 -17.82 -8.99 10.44
C VAL A 712 -19.13 -8.35 10.91
N GLY A 713 -19.15 -7.05 11.19
CA GLY A 713 -20.37 -6.35 11.58
C GLY A 713 -21.49 -6.49 10.53
N ALA A 714 -22.61 -5.82 10.77
CA ALA A 714 -23.66 -5.65 9.76
C ALA A 714 -23.21 -4.65 8.66
N GLU A 715 -21.94 -4.74 8.24
CA GLU A 715 -21.29 -3.81 7.33
C GLU A 715 -21.60 -4.18 5.88
N ASP A 716 -21.80 -3.17 5.03
CA ASP A 716 -22.14 -3.37 3.63
C ASP A 716 -20.94 -3.93 2.84
N LEU A 717 -21.20 -4.93 2.01
CA LEU A 717 -20.20 -5.50 1.08
C LEU A 717 -20.46 -4.99 -0.33
N TYR A 718 -19.49 -4.31 -0.93
CA TYR A 718 -19.65 -3.57 -2.19
C TYR A 718 -19.23 -4.35 -3.43
N ALA A 719 -18.14 -5.12 -3.36
CA ALA A 719 -17.61 -5.84 -4.52
C ALA A 719 -17.19 -7.27 -4.17
N ILE A 720 -17.18 -8.11 -5.21
CA ILE A 720 -16.82 -9.52 -5.13
C ILE A 720 -16.07 -9.94 -6.38
N TRP A 721 -15.02 -10.72 -6.20
CA TRP A 721 -14.25 -11.29 -7.28
C TRP A 721 -13.68 -12.64 -6.87
N GLY A 722 -13.54 -13.57 -7.79
CA GLY A 722 -12.86 -14.83 -7.54
C GLY A 722 -11.95 -15.25 -8.69
N SER A 723 -10.96 -16.07 -8.37
CA SER A 723 -10.15 -16.74 -9.39
C SER A 723 -10.72 -18.09 -9.80
N ASP A 724 -11.48 -18.72 -8.91
CA ASP A 724 -12.27 -19.93 -9.15
C ASP A 724 -13.35 -20.10 -8.08
N ALA A 725 -14.00 -21.27 -8.07
CA ALA A 725 -15.11 -21.59 -7.17
C ALA A 725 -14.74 -21.60 -5.68
N GLU A 726 -13.47 -21.84 -5.39
CA GLU A 726 -12.92 -22.05 -4.05
C GLU A 726 -12.17 -20.83 -3.55
N HIS A 727 -11.68 -19.95 -4.43
CA HIS A 727 -10.88 -18.78 -4.08
C HIS A 727 -11.60 -17.48 -4.44
N VAL A 728 -12.36 -16.93 -3.48
CA VAL A 728 -13.23 -15.77 -3.70
C VAL A 728 -13.07 -14.71 -2.62
N PHE A 729 -13.04 -13.45 -3.03
CA PHE A 729 -12.86 -12.27 -2.21
C PHE A 729 -14.11 -11.41 -2.24
N ALA A 730 -14.47 -10.84 -1.08
CA ALA A 730 -15.50 -9.82 -0.97
C ALA A 730 -14.97 -8.65 -0.13
N VAL A 731 -15.28 -7.43 -0.55
CA VAL A 731 -14.82 -6.20 0.11
C VAL A 731 -15.99 -5.30 0.49
N GLY A 732 -15.83 -4.50 1.53
CA GLY A 732 -16.92 -3.70 2.10
C GLY A 732 -16.50 -2.50 2.95
N ALA A 733 -17.48 -1.95 3.67
CA ALA A 733 -17.30 -0.85 4.60
C ALA A 733 -16.31 -1.19 5.73
N GLU A 734 -15.76 -0.15 6.38
CA GLU A 734 -14.86 -0.26 7.53
C GLU A 734 -13.60 -1.12 7.30
N GLY A 735 -13.06 -1.13 6.07
CA GLY A 735 -11.91 -1.97 5.73
C GLY A 735 -12.25 -3.46 5.69
N THR A 736 -13.52 -3.82 5.48
CA THR A 736 -13.90 -5.24 5.41
C THR A 736 -13.31 -5.90 4.17
N LEU A 737 -12.50 -6.93 4.38
CA LEU A 737 -12.08 -7.89 3.36
C LEU A 737 -12.37 -9.31 3.85
N LEU A 738 -13.08 -10.08 3.05
CA LEU A 738 -13.39 -11.48 3.28
C LEU A 738 -12.78 -12.34 2.20
N PHE A 739 -12.28 -13.51 2.60
CA PHE A 739 -11.74 -14.53 1.72
C PHE A 739 -12.40 -15.88 2.01
N ASP A 740 -12.98 -16.49 0.99
CA ASP A 740 -13.38 -17.89 1.01
C ASP A 740 -12.31 -18.72 0.28
N ASN A 741 -11.86 -19.79 0.93
CA ASN A 741 -10.85 -20.74 0.46
C ASN A 741 -11.45 -22.11 0.08
N GLY A 742 -12.78 -22.27 0.12
CA GLY A 742 -13.48 -23.49 -0.29
C GLY A 742 -13.60 -24.57 0.79
N ASP A 743 -12.74 -24.55 1.81
CA ASP A 743 -12.68 -25.57 2.88
C ASP A 743 -13.35 -25.09 4.18
N ASP A 744 -13.10 -23.84 4.59
CA ASP A 744 -13.54 -23.28 5.89
C ASP A 744 -14.67 -22.24 5.77
N GLY A 745 -15.11 -21.95 4.54
CA GLY A 745 -16.03 -20.85 4.24
C GLY A 745 -15.34 -19.48 4.34
N TRP A 746 -16.14 -18.42 4.43
CA TRP A 746 -15.60 -17.05 4.48
C TRP A 746 -14.77 -16.80 5.74
N THR A 747 -13.64 -16.12 5.60
CA THR A 747 -12.76 -15.69 6.69
C THR A 747 -12.37 -14.22 6.53
N PRO A 748 -12.33 -13.42 7.61
CA PRO A 748 -11.89 -12.03 7.52
C PRO A 748 -10.38 -11.95 7.32
N VAL A 749 -9.94 -11.11 6.39
CA VAL A 749 -8.54 -10.78 6.15
C VAL A 749 -8.29 -9.36 6.68
N ARG A 750 -7.27 -9.19 7.53
CA ARG A 750 -6.89 -7.84 7.98
C ARG A 750 -6.24 -7.09 6.84
N VAL A 751 -6.87 -5.99 6.43
CA VAL A 751 -6.25 -4.94 5.64
C VAL A 751 -5.78 -3.84 6.59
N GLY A 752 -4.67 -3.17 6.28
CA GLY A 752 -4.07 -2.15 7.16
C GLY A 752 -4.86 -0.84 7.27
N THR A 753 -6.16 -0.85 6.96
CA THR A 753 -7.01 0.33 6.81
C THR A 753 -8.42 0.07 7.35
N ASP A 754 -9.08 1.11 7.87
CA ASP A 754 -10.49 1.12 8.27
C ASP A 754 -11.39 1.82 7.24
N ARG A 755 -10.83 2.16 6.07
CA ARG A 755 -11.54 2.84 4.98
C ARG A 755 -12.39 1.88 4.19
N THR A 756 -13.51 2.38 3.65
CA THR A 756 -14.39 1.59 2.78
C THR A 756 -13.62 1.06 1.58
N LEU A 757 -13.72 -0.24 1.33
CA LEU A 757 -13.21 -0.87 0.12
C LEU A 757 -14.36 -1.06 -0.86
N ARG A 758 -14.19 -0.58 -2.09
CA ARG A 758 -15.23 -0.48 -3.13
C ARG A 758 -15.03 -1.45 -4.29
N SER A 759 -13.79 -1.81 -4.60
CA SER A 759 -13.47 -2.73 -5.70
C SER A 759 -12.41 -3.73 -5.29
N VAL A 760 -12.46 -4.91 -5.92
CA VAL A 760 -11.51 -6.00 -5.74
C VAL A 760 -11.28 -6.71 -7.06
N TRP A 761 -10.02 -6.95 -7.41
CA TRP A 761 -9.61 -7.65 -8.61
C TRP A 761 -8.36 -8.49 -8.34
N GLY A 762 -8.10 -9.54 -9.11
CA GLY A 762 -6.86 -10.31 -8.98
C GLY A 762 -6.46 -11.10 -10.21
N VAL A 763 -5.28 -11.70 -10.14
CA VAL A 763 -4.72 -12.56 -11.19
C VAL A 763 -4.15 -13.85 -10.58
N ARG A 764 -4.33 -14.96 -11.29
CA ARG A 764 -3.81 -16.29 -10.92
C ARG A 764 -2.47 -16.53 -11.61
N SER A 765 -1.51 -17.19 -10.96
CA SER A 765 -0.34 -17.74 -11.65
C SER A 765 -0.69 -19.12 -12.27
N THR A 766 0.22 -19.68 -13.07
CA THR A 766 0.10 -21.07 -13.52
C THR A 766 0.01 -22.01 -12.30
N GLY A 767 -1.05 -22.82 -12.22
CA GLY A 767 -1.33 -23.70 -11.06
C GLY A 767 -2.50 -23.21 -10.21
N ASN A 768 -2.60 -23.68 -8.96
CA ASN A 768 -3.66 -23.29 -8.03
C ASN A 768 -3.38 -21.98 -7.25
N HIS A 769 -2.31 -21.24 -7.58
CA HIS A 769 -1.86 -20.10 -6.78
C HIS A 769 -2.40 -18.76 -7.29
N LEU A 770 -2.83 -17.88 -6.38
CA LEU A 770 -3.16 -16.48 -6.66
C LEU A 770 -1.87 -15.65 -6.71
N ARG A 771 -1.58 -14.98 -7.83
CA ARG A 771 -0.38 -14.16 -7.97
C ARG A 771 -0.53 -12.82 -7.26
N ALA A 772 -1.68 -12.16 -7.39
CA ALA A 772 -1.98 -10.91 -6.70
C ALA A 772 -3.50 -10.69 -6.62
N VAL A 773 -3.95 -10.09 -5.52
CA VAL A 773 -5.30 -9.53 -5.34
C VAL A 773 -5.12 -8.07 -4.94
N MET A 774 -5.90 -7.17 -5.53
CA MET A 774 -5.87 -5.75 -5.24
C MET A 774 -7.23 -5.28 -4.82
N VAL A 775 -7.23 -4.40 -3.83
CA VAL A 775 -8.43 -3.74 -3.33
C VAL A 775 -8.27 -2.25 -3.49
N GLY A 776 -9.38 -1.57 -3.81
CA GLY A 776 -9.44 -0.13 -3.99
C GLY A 776 -10.64 0.44 -3.25
N GLY A 777 -10.53 1.66 -2.72
CA GLY A 777 -11.63 2.33 -2.04
C GLY A 777 -11.34 3.76 -1.62
N ASP A 778 -11.97 4.18 -0.51
CA ASP A 778 -11.88 5.55 -0.03
C ASP A 778 -10.41 5.92 0.32
N ALA A 779 -10.02 7.16 0.02
CA ALA A 779 -8.66 7.71 0.21
C ALA A 779 -7.54 7.04 -0.61
N GLY A 780 -7.86 6.38 -1.73
CA GLY A 780 -6.86 5.83 -2.64
C GLY A 780 -6.09 4.65 -2.06
N ALA A 781 -6.68 3.91 -1.12
CA ALA A 781 -6.05 2.75 -0.52
C ALA A 781 -5.80 1.67 -1.58
N PHE A 782 -4.53 1.46 -1.94
CA PHE A 782 -4.05 0.29 -2.67
C PHE A 782 -3.46 -0.68 -1.64
N ASP A 783 -4.04 -1.86 -1.50
CA ASP A 783 -3.38 -2.97 -0.80
C ASP A 783 -3.12 -4.10 -1.81
N HIS A 784 -1.84 -4.38 -2.07
CA HIS A 784 -1.42 -5.51 -2.91
C HIS A 784 -1.35 -6.75 -2.04
N LEU A 785 -2.31 -7.64 -2.21
CA LEU A 785 -2.45 -8.85 -1.43
C LEU A 785 -1.93 -10.05 -2.26
N PHE A 786 -0.69 -10.48 -2.00
CA PHE A 786 -0.16 -11.74 -2.55
C PHE A 786 -0.70 -12.94 -1.75
N ILE A 787 -1.38 -13.89 -2.41
CA ILE A 787 -1.89 -15.12 -1.77
C ILE A 787 -1.23 -16.32 -2.43
N THR A 788 -0.06 -16.69 -1.93
CA THR A 788 0.53 -17.98 -2.27
C THR A 788 -0.26 -19.07 -1.56
N ASP A 789 -0.89 -19.96 -2.33
CA ASP A 789 -1.51 -21.20 -1.82
C ASP A 789 -0.38 -22.13 -1.31
N SER A 790 0.14 -21.80 -0.13
CA SER A 790 0.52 -22.82 0.83
C SER A 790 -0.72 -23.01 1.70
N SER A 791 -1.09 -24.25 1.97
CA SER A 791 -2.22 -24.66 2.81
C SER A 791 -2.09 -24.25 4.29
N THR A 792 -1.42 -23.14 4.55
CA THR A 792 -1.21 -22.49 5.84
C THR A 792 -1.22 -20.98 5.58
N PHE A 793 -2.41 -20.40 5.66
CA PHE A 793 -2.58 -19.02 6.15
C PHE A 793 -2.14 -19.00 7.62
N PRO A 794 -1.31 -18.04 8.04
CA PRO A 794 -1.55 -17.34 9.29
C PRO A 794 -2.21 -15.98 9.05
#